data_AF-A0AAU3DKK8-F1
#
_entry.id   AF-A0AAU3DKK8-F1
#
_cell.length_a   1.000
_cell.length_b   1.000
_cell.length_c   1.000
_cell.angle_alpha   90.00
_cell.angle_beta   90.00
_cell.angle_gamma   90.00
#
_symmetry.space_group_name_H-M   'P 1'
#
loop_
_entity.id
_entity.type
_entity.pdbx_description
1 polymer ?
#
loop_
_entity_poly.entity_id
_entity_poly.type
_entity_poly.pdbx_seq_one_letter_code
_entity_poly.pdbx_strand_id
1 'polypeptide(L)'
;MKPTPKRFAALRSRARTTGAACAVLATVVPAFTLGLGAAPAAAATLPGGLGPCVPGDCPDPFPDVNNGPIAGRDDGINIFVGDDFLVRGRAAEAEGRVVVLDDFDQNKDTEAGGLYNLGIVGVGSRVAPPVDSDFLTAGGDVTIAPGQTLDTTGALVDELGTVRYAGTQTGTVTGTTVQDDDATAPYVGLRDELTAASQCYARPDGTTRTATGTAVNEGYRTLFTGDGTSQLQVFNVDFDLVNPNSPNGSQSIEFAGIPDDATILVNVIGENRVINTTSGSDTLGQYRERLLWNLPDATTASFVGSGQFQGSVLVGEQASMTTVSLPGMNGRFFTTGSLTHTSENAGVEFHAYPFDGDLPDCNGPQPVTGAVSVLKTDAETGDPLAGADFELWRETNGVDGLQTDGADPDTHVSDCTTPANGVCTATTIPGTYYWRETEAPDGYDLPDPNVFGPLTLTEDNADQGVQAEAVNTKTPVPPVTGEVRVYKTDAETGDPLAGADFELWRETNNTPGLQTIGINPDTHVSDCTTPANGVCSDTTTPGTYYWRETEAPDGYELPDPNVFGPLVLTEDNADQGVQVEAVNSKTPVPPVTGSLTLDKTDAKNGQPLPGAVFELWRESNDVPGLQTTGGDPDTLADAGCSTDEDGQCTFDDLPLGEYYLREIAVPEGYVLPANPVSGPFEVTEENSEEGVTVELANDRGEPCKGKDCKDDMHKAARG
;
A
#
# COMPACT_ATOMS: atom_id res chain seq x y z
N MET A 1 -7.17 -53.75 8.83
CA MET A 1 -7.75 -54.37 10.05
C MET A 1 -8.06 -53.26 11.06
N LYS A 2 -9.35 -52.99 11.29
CA LYS A 2 -9.88 -52.42 12.56
C LYS A 2 -10.03 -53.60 13.58
N PRO A 3 -10.35 -53.42 14.88
CA PRO A 3 -10.40 -52.21 15.74
C PRO A 3 -9.77 -52.38 17.16
N THR A 4 -9.73 -51.24 17.88
CA THR A 4 -9.80 -50.92 19.33
C THR A 4 -10.35 -52.01 20.31
N PRO A 5 -10.07 -51.95 21.65
CA PRO A 5 -10.73 -50.97 22.54
C PRO A 5 -10.05 -50.53 23.88
N LYS A 6 -10.42 -49.30 24.30
CA LYS A 6 -10.94 -48.81 25.61
C LYS A 6 -10.26 -49.15 26.98
N ARG A 7 -9.82 -48.06 27.64
CA ARG A 7 -10.27 -47.42 28.93
C ARG A 7 -10.51 -48.24 30.23
N PHE A 8 -10.37 -47.49 31.34
CA PHE A 8 -10.78 -47.67 32.76
C PHE A 8 -9.67 -48.19 33.69
N ALA A 9 -9.03 -47.38 34.55
CA ALA A 9 -9.48 -46.57 35.70
C ALA A 9 -9.65 -47.34 37.03
N ALA A 10 -8.85 -46.90 38.01
CA ALA A 10 -9.16 -46.69 39.43
C ALA A 10 -9.15 -47.85 40.47
N LEU A 11 -8.20 -47.70 41.40
CA LEU A 11 -8.28 -47.73 42.88
C LEU A 11 -8.78 -48.98 43.64
N ARG A 12 -7.93 -49.43 44.58
CA ARG A 12 -8.11 -49.61 46.05
C ARG A 12 -7.01 -50.60 46.53
N SER A 13 -6.33 -50.46 47.67
CA SER A 13 -6.88 -50.34 49.02
C SER A 13 -5.85 -49.94 50.11
N ARG A 14 -6.28 -49.00 50.98
CA ARG A 14 -6.21 -49.00 52.47
C ARG A 14 -4.95 -49.48 53.21
N ALA A 15 -4.22 -48.49 53.75
CA ALA A 15 -3.96 -48.19 55.17
C ALA A 15 -3.85 -49.32 56.23
N ARG A 16 -2.74 -49.29 56.98
CA ARG A 16 -2.74 -49.31 58.47
C ARG A 16 -1.43 -48.75 59.05
N THR A 17 -1.59 -47.89 60.04
CA THR A 17 -0.62 -47.14 60.84
C THR A 17 -0.23 -47.86 62.14
N THR A 18 0.76 -47.24 62.82
CA THR A 18 1.38 -47.43 64.16
C THR A 18 2.63 -48.31 64.16
N GLY A 19 3.81 -47.89 64.63
CA GLY A 19 4.22 -46.74 65.42
C GLY A 19 5.03 -47.24 66.64
N ALA A 20 6.37 -47.16 66.59
CA ALA A 20 7.23 -47.25 67.77
C ALA A 20 8.63 -46.67 67.47
N ALA A 21 9.07 -45.79 68.37
CA ALA A 21 10.28 -44.97 68.31
C ALA A 21 11.55 -45.73 68.71
N CYS A 22 12.71 -45.32 68.17
CA CYS A 22 13.91 -44.93 68.93
C CYS A 22 15.09 -44.57 68.01
N ALA A 23 15.59 -43.35 68.20
CA ALA A 23 16.98 -42.86 68.09
C ALA A 23 17.94 -43.49 67.06
N VAL A 24 18.39 -42.66 66.11
CA VAL A 24 19.70 -42.83 65.44
C VAL A 24 20.49 -41.54 65.60
N LEU A 25 21.69 -41.71 66.17
CA LEU A 25 22.72 -40.70 66.37
C LEU A 25 23.14 -40.06 65.05
N ALA A 26 23.25 -38.73 65.07
CA ALA A 26 23.96 -37.95 64.06
C ALA A 26 25.47 -38.21 64.17
N THR A 27 26.05 -38.84 63.14
CA THR A 27 27.48 -38.73 62.87
C THR A 27 27.70 -37.61 61.87
N VAL A 28 28.22 -36.51 62.40
CA VAL A 28 28.71 -35.33 61.69
C VAL A 28 29.87 -35.74 60.79
N VAL A 29 29.69 -35.61 59.48
CA VAL A 29 30.81 -35.47 58.54
C VAL A 29 31.05 -33.97 58.38
N PRO A 30 32.25 -33.44 58.66
CA PRO A 30 32.54 -32.05 58.42
C PRO A 30 32.61 -31.85 56.91
N ALA A 31 31.53 -31.31 56.33
CA ALA A 31 31.63 -30.67 55.04
C ALA A 31 32.56 -29.47 55.24
N PHE A 32 33.77 -29.59 54.69
CA PHE A 32 34.63 -28.44 54.45
C PHE A 32 33.81 -27.46 53.60
N THR A 33 33.25 -26.44 54.23
CA THR A 33 32.89 -25.20 53.55
C THR A 33 34.21 -24.59 53.09
N LEU A 34 34.66 -25.01 51.91
CA LEU A 34 35.47 -24.12 51.08
C LEU A 34 34.61 -22.88 50.92
N GLY A 35 34.99 -21.82 51.64
CA GLY A 35 34.45 -20.50 51.38
C GLY A 35 34.63 -20.28 49.90
N LEU A 36 33.52 -20.15 49.18
CA LEU A 36 33.51 -19.47 47.90
C LEU A 36 34.20 -18.14 48.20
N GLY A 37 35.43 -18.01 47.71
CA GLY A 37 36.10 -16.72 47.69
C GLY A 37 35.11 -15.76 47.07
N ALA A 38 34.88 -14.63 47.74
CA ALA A 38 34.19 -13.53 47.13
C ALA A 38 34.87 -13.31 45.77
N ALA A 39 34.14 -13.59 44.68
CA ALA A 39 34.51 -13.03 43.42
C ALA A 39 34.60 -11.51 43.65
N PRO A 40 35.63 -10.82 43.15
CA PRO A 40 35.59 -9.36 43.17
C PRO A 40 34.27 -8.95 42.53
N ALA A 41 33.54 -8.03 43.16
CA ALA A 41 32.37 -7.42 42.56
C ALA A 41 32.81 -6.94 41.18
N ALA A 42 32.22 -7.48 40.12
CA ALA A 42 32.43 -6.93 38.79
C ALA A 42 31.85 -5.52 38.84
N ALA A 43 32.70 -4.52 38.59
CA ALA A 43 32.28 -3.13 38.51
C ALA A 43 31.11 -3.02 37.54
N ALA A 44 30.05 -2.33 37.96
CA ALA A 44 28.90 -2.09 37.10
C ALA A 44 29.34 -1.19 35.95
N THR A 45 29.52 -1.77 34.76
CA THR A 45 29.69 -1.01 33.53
C THR A 45 28.39 -0.27 33.27
N LEU A 46 28.45 1.04 33.01
CA LEU A 46 27.31 1.71 32.40
C LEU A 46 26.91 0.93 31.13
N PRO A 47 25.61 0.75 30.86
CA PRO A 47 25.19 0.34 29.51
C PRO A 47 25.87 1.27 28.50
N GLY A 48 26.34 0.77 27.36
CA GLY A 48 26.94 1.62 26.33
C GLY A 48 28.30 2.26 26.65
N GLY A 49 28.93 1.96 27.79
CA GLY A 49 30.40 2.01 27.89
C GLY A 49 31.06 3.33 28.28
N LEU A 50 30.80 3.87 29.48
CA LEU A 50 31.93 4.51 30.19
C LEU A 50 33.02 3.47 30.52
N GLY A 51 32.67 2.18 30.61
CA GLY A 51 33.47 1.11 31.18
C GLY A 51 34.81 0.76 30.52
N PRO A 52 35.36 -0.44 30.82
CA PRO A 52 36.68 -0.86 30.37
C PRO A 52 36.77 -0.95 28.85
N CYS A 53 37.97 -1.10 28.31
CA CYS A 53 38.19 -1.31 26.89
C CYS A 53 37.57 -2.64 26.38
N VAL A 54 37.00 -2.66 25.17
CA VAL A 54 36.25 -3.79 24.57
C VAL A 54 36.44 -3.81 23.04
N PRO A 55 36.70 -4.92 22.29
CA PRO A 55 37.25 -6.23 22.63
C PRO A 55 38.69 -6.47 22.06
N GLY A 56 39.53 -7.17 22.84
CA GLY A 56 40.57 -8.11 22.36
C GLY A 56 42.03 -7.63 22.24
N ASP A 57 42.29 -6.36 21.94
CA ASP A 57 43.65 -5.78 21.81
C ASP A 57 43.80 -4.50 22.64
N CYS A 58 43.28 -4.53 23.87
CA CYS A 58 43.42 -3.44 24.81
C CYS A 58 44.85 -3.42 25.36
N PRO A 59 45.59 -2.31 25.24
CA PRO A 59 46.90 -2.20 25.84
C PRO A 59 46.79 -2.16 27.37
N ASP A 60 47.69 -2.83 28.06
CA ASP A 60 47.81 -2.79 29.53
C ASP A 60 49.30 -2.65 29.93
N PRO A 61 49.73 -1.51 30.48
CA PRO A 61 48.93 -0.30 30.71
C PRO A 61 48.59 0.43 29.40
N PHE A 62 47.55 1.28 29.41
CA PHE A 62 47.30 2.18 28.28
C PHE A 62 48.50 3.14 28.07
N PRO A 63 48.91 3.42 26.82
CA PRO A 63 50.02 4.32 26.55
C PRO A 63 49.69 5.75 26.96
N ASP A 64 50.70 6.50 27.41
CA ASP A 64 50.59 7.96 27.47
C ASP A 64 50.41 8.56 26.08
N VAL A 65 49.91 9.79 26.04
CA VAL A 65 49.69 10.57 24.81
C VAL A 65 50.96 10.59 23.94
N ASN A 66 50.87 10.06 22.73
CA ASN A 66 51.99 9.90 21.81
C ASN A 66 51.55 9.90 20.34
N ASN A 67 52.51 9.89 19.42
CA ASN A 67 52.32 9.83 17.96
C ASN A 67 52.96 8.58 17.32
N GLY A 68 53.08 7.50 18.10
CA GLY A 68 53.65 6.23 17.69
C GLY A 68 52.71 5.39 16.81
N PRO A 69 53.00 4.10 16.57
CA PRO A 69 52.07 3.20 15.89
C PRO A 69 50.77 3.01 16.69
N ILE A 70 49.73 2.43 16.06
CA ILE A 70 48.54 1.96 16.78
C ILE A 70 48.98 0.98 17.86
N ALA A 71 48.58 1.25 19.10
CA ALA A 71 49.01 0.53 20.30
C ALA A 71 48.02 -0.56 20.72
N GLY A 72 46.79 -0.48 20.23
CA GLY A 72 45.72 -1.44 20.50
C GLY A 72 44.40 -0.96 19.93
N ARG A 73 43.29 -1.63 20.27
CA ARG A 73 41.96 -1.25 19.79
C ARG A 73 40.87 -1.33 20.86
N ASP A 74 39.96 -0.36 20.82
CA ASP A 74 38.78 -0.24 21.68
C ASP A 74 37.55 0.15 20.85
N ASP A 75 36.57 -0.74 20.78
CA ASP A 75 35.24 -0.55 20.19
C ASP A 75 34.23 0.07 21.16
N GLY A 76 34.60 0.24 22.44
CA GLY A 76 33.80 0.98 23.41
C GLY A 76 33.60 2.43 22.95
N ILE A 77 32.41 2.99 23.23
CA ILE A 77 32.12 4.39 22.93
C ILE A 77 33.09 5.26 23.72
N ASN A 78 33.93 6.05 23.04
CA ASN A 78 34.78 7.01 23.71
C ASN A 78 34.05 8.34 23.91
N ILE A 79 33.25 8.76 22.92
CA ILE A 79 32.46 9.99 22.99
C ILE A 79 31.00 9.67 22.71
N PHE A 80 30.13 10.02 23.65
CA PHE A 80 28.67 9.96 23.47
C PHE A 80 28.09 11.37 23.57
N VAL A 81 27.26 11.73 22.60
CA VAL A 81 26.54 13.00 22.52
C VAL A 81 25.06 12.70 22.32
N GLY A 82 24.21 13.11 23.26
CA GLY A 82 22.77 12.82 23.23
C GLY A 82 21.95 13.70 22.30
N ASP A 83 22.58 14.68 21.66
CA ASP A 83 22.01 15.71 20.78
C ASP A 83 23.09 16.12 19.75
N ASP A 84 23.19 17.39 19.35
CA ASP A 84 24.16 17.84 18.33
C ASP A 84 25.64 17.78 18.76
N PHE A 85 26.52 17.34 17.85
CA PHE A 85 27.97 17.50 17.97
C PHE A 85 28.53 18.52 16.96
N LEU A 86 28.89 19.70 17.47
CA LEU A 86 29.45 20.82 16.72
C LEU A 86 30.99 20.87 16.81
N VAL A 87 31.67 20.66 15.69
CA VAL A 87 33.11 20.87 15.54
C VAL A 87 33.37 22.26 14.99
N ARG A 88 34.07 23.12 15.74
CA ARG A 88 34.24 24.56 15.48
C ARG A 88 35.67 25.02 15.67
N GLY A 89 35.96 26.25 15.25
CA GLY A 89 37.23 26.91 15.52
C GLY A 89 38.41 26.11 14.99
N ARG A 90 39.42 25.89 15.85
CA ARG A 90 40.60 25.07 15.52
C ARG A 90 40.56 23.63 16.07
N ALA A 91 39.40 23.12 16.49
CA ALA A 91 39.26 21.74 17.02
C ALA A 91 39.85 20.71 16.05
N ALA A 92 40.71 19.81 16.52
CA ALA A 92 41.61 19.06 15.64
C ALA A 92 41.22 17.59 15.50
N GLU A 93 41.04 16.87 16.61
CA GLU A 93 40.96 15.41 16.57
C GLU A 93 40.02 14.85 17.68
N ALA A 94 39.40 13.71 17.41
CA ALA A 94 38.67 12.90 18.40
C ALA A 94 38.97 11.42 18.20
N GLU A 95 39.69 10.83 19.15
CA GLU A 95 40.09 9.42 19.12
C GLU A 95 38.98 8.50 19.62
N GLY A 96 38.96 7.27 19.11
CA GLY A 96 38.01 6.25 19.51
C GLY A 96 36.64 6.41 18.85
N ARG A 97 35.68 5.58 19.29
CA ARG A 97 34.34 5.56 18.72
C ARG A 97 33.50 6.72 19.22
N VAL A 98 32.77 7.36 18.31
CA VAL A 98 31.89 8.50 18.57
C VAL A 98 30.45 8.15 18.20
N VAL A 99 29.52 8.40 19.13
CA VAL A 99 28.07 8.26 18.89
C VAL A 99 27.40 9.61 19.15
N VAL A 100 26.59 10.05 18.20
CA VAL A 100 25.84 11.31 18.23
C VAL A 100 24.39 10.97 17.92
N LEU A 101 23.47 11.23 18.86
CA LEU A 101 22.06 10.86 18.64
C LEU A 101 21.33 11.78 17.64
N ASP A 102 21.86 12.96 17.37
CA ASP A 102 21.33 13.91 16.38
C ASP A 102 22.41 14.28 15.34
N ASP A 103 22.59 15.57 15.02
CA ASP A 103 23.46 16.04 13.94
C ASP A 103 24.95 16.08 14.34
N PHE A 104 25.82 15.64 13.42
CA PHE A 104 27.26 15.94 13.46
C PHE A 104 27.58 17.04 12.45
N ASP A 105 28.06 18.19 12.92
CA ASP A 105 28.37 19.33 12.07
C ASP A 105 29.81 19.82 12.25
N GLN A 106 30.60 19.71 11.19
CA GLN A 106 31.96 20.24 11.11
C GLN A 106 32.00 21.53 10.31
N ASN A 107 32.25 22.63 11.03
CA ASN A 107 32.39 23.96 10.46
C ASN A 107 33.50 24.74 11.18
N LYS A 108 34.74 24.35 10.87
CA LYS A 108 35.96 24.93 11.44
C LYS A 108 36.31 26.30 10.85
N ASP A 109 37.19 27.02 11.53
CA ASP A 109 37.76 28.26 11.01
C ASP A 109 38.59 27.99 9.74
N THR A 110 38.31 28.72 8.66
CA THR A 110 39.01 28.54 7.37
C THR A 110 40.54 28.74 7.44
N GLU A 111 41.02 29.53 8.42
CA GLU A 111 42.45 29.78 8.67
C GLU A 111 43.12 28.71 9.55
N ALA A 112 42.36 27.74 10.08
CA ALA A 112 42.84 26.73 11.01
C ALA A 112 43.18 25.38 10.37
N GLY A 113 42.95 25.25 9.06
CA GLY A 113 42.99 23.97 8.35
C GLY A 113 41.65 23.24 8.45
N GLY A 114 41.19 22.67 7.34
CA GLY A 114 39.88 22.05 7.23
C GLY A 114 39.79 20.60 7.72
N LEU A 115 40.87 20.01 8.22
CA LEU A 115 40.94 18.60 8.61
C LEU A 115 40.45 18.40 10.04
N TYR A 116 39.55 17.45 10.28
CA TYR A 116 39.23 16.94 11.62
C TYR A 116 39.42 15.42 11.63
N ASN A 117 40.33 14.92 12.45
CA ASN A 117 40.62 13.49 12.52
C ASN A 117 39.66 12.81 13.51
N LEU A 118 39.02 11.72 13.13
CA LEU A 118 38.04 11.01 13.94
C LEU A 118 38.31 9.50 13.97
N GLY A 119 38.28 8.90 15.15
CA GLY A 119 38.62 7.49 15.38
C GLY A 119 40.13 7.27 15.46
N ILE A 120 40.85 7.47 14.36
CA ILE A 120 42.32 7.45 14.33
C ILE A 120 42.84 8.89 14.31
N VAL A 121 43.67 9.24 15.28
CA VAL A 121 44.15 10.61 15.50
C VAL A 121 45.67 10.69 15.40
N GLY A 122 46.24 11.86 15.11
CA GLY A 122 47.68 12.05 14.97
C GLY A 122 48.43 11.94 16.31
N VAL A 123 47.84 12.48 17.38
CA VAL A 123 48.37 12.41 18.74
C VAL A 123 47.27 11.94 19.69
N GLY A 124 47.54 10.92 20.50
CA GLY A 124 46.52 10.35 21.40
C GLY A 124 47.04 9.15 22.18
N SER A 125 46.14 8.32 22.71
CA SER A 125 46.51 7.01 23.30
C SER A 125 47.00 6.03 22.24
N ARG A 126 46.69 6.30 20.97
CA ARG A 126 46.91 5.46 19.79
C ARG A 126 46.10 4.16 19.88
N VAL A 127 44.93 4.22 20.51
CA VAL A 127 43.98 3.12 20.64
C VAL A 127 42.72 3.46 19.86
N ALA A 128 42.70 3.00 18.61
CA ALA A 128 41.62 3.29 17.67
C ALA A 128 40.49 2.25 17.76
N PRO A 129 39.31 2.51 17.19
CA PRO A 129 38.31 1.46 17.02
C PRO A 129 38.81 0.31 16.13
N PRO A 130 38.18 -0.87 16.18
CA PRO A 130 38.42 -1.95 15.23
C PRO A 130 38.38 -1.47 13.77
N VAL A 131 39.23 -2.04 12.90
CA VAL A 131 39.16 -1.74 11.46
C VAL A 131 37.77 -2.09 10.94
N ASP A 132 37.24 -1.28 10.02
CA ASP A 132 35.89 -1.41 9.44
C ASP A 132 34.72 -1.27 10.44
N SER A 133 34.97 -0.92 11.71
CA SER A 133 33.89 -0.56 12.64
C SER A 133 33.41 0.88 12.43
N ASP A 134 32.27 1.19 13.05
CA ASP A 134 31.76 2.55 13.08
C ASP A 134 32.68 3.41 13.95
N PHE A 135 33.31 4.41 13.34
CA PHE A 135 34.07 5.44 14.06
C PHE A 135 33.14 6.58 14.47
N LEU A 136 32.17 6.91 13.60
CA LEU A 136 31.07 7.83 13.88
C LEU A 136 29.74 7.15 13.56
N THR A 137 28.81 7.20 14.51
CA THR A 137 27.40 6.88 14.31
C THR A 137 26.57 8.12 14.64
N ALA A 138 25.82 8.65 13.67
CA ALA A 138 24.98 9.84 13.82
C ALA A 138 23.50 9.52 13.58
N GLY A 139 22.60 10.05 14.42
CA GLY A 139 21.15 9.87 14.25
C GLY A 139 20.51 10.90 13.33
N GLY A 140 21.25 11.98 13.01
CA GLY A 140 20.84 13.02 12.07
C GLY A 140 21.78 13.13 10.87
N ASP A 141 21.98 14.37 10.42
CA ASP A 141 22.87 14.75 9.33
C ASP A 141 24.35 14.70 9.74
N VAL A 142 25.22 14.36 8.78
CA VAL A 142 26.67 14.54 8.87
C VAL A 142 27.09 15.62 7.88
N THR A 143 27.29 16.83 8.39
CA THR A 143 27.56 18.02 7.56
C THR A 143 29.00 18.49 7.71
N ILE A 144 29.76 18.43 6.60
CA ILE A 144 31.14 18.93 6.54
C ILE A 144 31.19 20.18 5.66
N ALA A 145 31.61 21.31 6.23
CA ALA A 145 31.64 22.59 5.53
C ALA A 145 32.55 22.56 4.27
N PRO A 146 32.25 23.38 3.24
CA PRO A 146 33.03 23.39 2.00
C PRO A 146 34.53 23.63 2.22
N GLY A 147 35.37 22.81 1.59
CA GLY A 147 36.84 22.88 1.73
C GLY A 147 37.38 22.24 3.01
N GLN A 148 36.52 21.60 3.81
CA GLN A 148 36.88 20.83 5.00
C GLN A 148 36.76 19.33 4.75
N THR A 149 37.34 18.53 5.64
CA THR A 149 37.38 17.07 5.55
C THR A 149 37.27 16.47 6.94
N LEU A 150 36.34 15.53 7.10
CA LEU A 150 36.33 14.59 8.21
C LEU A 150 37.21 13.40 7.81
N ASP A 151 38.35 13.27 8.47
CA ASP A 151 39.31 12.20 8.19
C ASP A 151 39.20 11.07 9.20
N THR A 152 38.86 9.88 8.74
CA THR A 152 38.81 8.68 9.57
C THR A 152 40.09 7.85 9.51
N THR A 153 41.06 8.24 8.69
CA THR A 153 42.27 7.43 8.45
C THR A 153 43.41 7.80 9.40
N GLY A 154 43.43 9.02 9.93
CA GLY A 154 44.56 9.54 10.71
C GLY A 154 45.89 9.39 9.98
N ALA A 155 45.89 9.63 8.66
CA ALA A 155 46.98 9.40 7.72
C ALA A 155 47.39 7.93 7.45
N LEU A 156 46.65 6.94 7.97
CA LEU A 156 46.79 5.52 7.66
C LEU A 156 45.75 5.10 6.61
N VAL A 157 46.04 5.35 5.34
CA VAL A 157 45.07 5.20 4.23
C VAL A 157 44.50 3.79 4.03
N ASP A 158 45.12 2.77 4.61
CA ASP A 158 44.67 1.36 4.54
C ASP A 158 43.77 0.97 5.74
N GLU A 159 43.55 1.87 6.70
CA GLU A 159 42.69 1.68 7.88
C GLU A 159 41.52 2.66 7.84
N LEU A 160 40.44 2.26 7.16
CA LEU A 160 39.24 3.10 7.00
C LEU A 160 38.26 2.85 8.15
N GLY A 161 37.73 3.93 8.71
CA GLY A 161 36.58 3.89 9.61
C GLY A 161 35.26 4.05 8.86
N THR A 162 34.18 3.51 9.43
CA THR A 162 32.83 3.74 8.94
C THR A 162 32.21 4.97 9.59
N VAL A 163 31.61 5.85 8.79
CA VAL A 163 30.73 6.94 9.20
C VAL A 163 29.30 6.56 8.84
N ARG A 164 28.54 6.15 9.85
CA ARG A 164 27.13 5.75 9.73
C ARG A 164 26.22 6.91 10.13
N TYR A 165 25.16 7.17 9.37
CA TYR A 165 24.24 8.27 9.63
C TYR A 165 22.82 7.97 9.12
N ALA A 166 21.79 8.47 9.80
CA ALA A 166 20.40 8.30 9.34
C ALA A 166 19.96 9.38 8.35
N GLY A 167 20.38 10.64 8.57
CA GLY A 167 20.05 11.76 7.71
C GLY A 167 20.86 11.77 6.40
N THR A 168 21.45 12.91 6.11
CA THR A 168 22.25 13.16 4.91
C THR A 168 23.72 13.37 5.24
N GLN A 169 24.61 12.93 4.35
CA GLN A 169 26.03 13.27 4.43
C GLN A 169 26.38 14.29 3.36
N THR A 170 26.94 15.42 3.79
CA THR A 170 27.43 16.48 2.89
C THR A 170 28.90 16.81 3.15
N GLY A 171 29.61 17.26 2.11
CA GLY A 171 31.04 17.57 2.18
C GLY A 171 31.95 16.33 2.08
N THR A 172 33.19 16.45 2.56
CA THR A 172 34.25 15.45 2.30
C THR A 172 34.49 14.56 3.52
N VAL A 173 34.41 13.25 3.32
CA VAL A 173 34.76 12.21 4.30
C VAL A 173 35.76 11.24 3.65
N THR A 174 36.83 10.85 4.35
CA THR A 174 37.85 9.93 3.80
C THR A 174 37.52 8.45 3.98
N GLY A 175 36.67 8.12 4.97
CA GLY A 175 36.25 6.76 5.32
C GLY A 175 35.07 6.24 4.51
N THR A 176 34.58 5.06 4.90
CA THR A 176 33.36 4.48 4.33
C THR A 176 32.15 5.22 4.88
N THR A 177 31.24 5.69 4.01
CA THR A 177 29.98 6.30 4.42
C THR A 177 28.84 5.31 4.25
N VAL A 178 27.97 5.22 5.26
CA VAL A 178 26.79 4.33 5.25
C VAL A 178 25.58 5.11 5.75
N GLN A 179 24.58 5.28 4.88
CA GLN A 179 23.28 5.78 5.30
C GLN A 179 22.44 4.63 5.86
N ASP A 180 21.89 4.81 7.05
CA ASP A 180 21.15 3.82 7.82
C ASP A 180 20.13 4.53 8.72
N ASP A 181 18.84 4.45 8.38
CA ASP A 181 17.78 5.17 9.11
C ASP A 181 17.71 4.77 10.60
N ASP A 182 18.21 3.58 10.94
CA ASP A 182 18.25 3.04 12.31
C ASP A 182 19.65 3.19 12.96
N ALA A 183 20.54 4.05 12.41
CA ALA A 183 21.94 4.18 12.82
C ALA A 183 22.12 4.26 14.34
N THR A 184 21.28 5.04 15.03
CA THR A 184 21.37 5.25 16.48
C THR A 184 20.32 4.51 17.30
N ALA A 185 19.45 3.70 16.68
CA ALA A 185 18.42 2.92 17.39
C ALA A 185 18.97 2.12 18.59
N PRO A 186 20.18 1.50 18.53
CA PRO A 186 20.76 0.81 19.68
C PRO A 186 21.15 1.72 20.86
N TYR A 187 21.27 3.02 20.64
CA TYR A 187 21.81 4.01 21.59
C TYR A 187 20.77 4.99 22.11
N VAL A 188 19.54 4.99 21.60
CA VAL A 188 18.49 5.91 22.06
C VAL A 188 18.22 5.74 23.56
N GLY A 189 18.08 4.49 24.02
CA GLY A 189 17.88 4.18 25.45
C GLY A 189 19.06 4.59 26.35
N LEU A 190 20.27 4.64 25.79
CA LEU A 190 21.48 4.99 26.53
C LEU A 190 21.44 6.43 27.07
N ARG A 191 20.80 7.36 26.36
CA ARG A 191 20.67 8.76 26.81
C ARG A 191 19.97 8.84 28.17
N ASP A 192 18.86 8.13 28.32
CA ASP A 192 18.06 8.12 29.54
C ASP A 192 18.79 7.38 30.68
N GLU A 193 19.46 6.28 30.36
CA GLU A 193 20.26 5.51 31.31
C GLU A 193 21.42 6.33 31.89
N LEU A 194 22.12 7.11 31.04
CA LEU A 194 23.20 8.00 31.46
C LEU A 194 22.69 9.16 32.32
N THR A 195 21.53 9.74 31.99
CA THR A 195 20.88 10.76 32.82
C THR A 195 20.53 10.20 34.20
N ALA A 196 19.90 9.03 34.25
CA ALA A 196 19.52 8.37 35.50
C ALA A 196 20.76 8.02 36.35
N ALA A 197 21.80 7.46 35.73
CA ALA A 197 23.04 7.11 36.42
C ALA A 197 23.74 8.36 36.96
N SER A 198 23.86 9.42 36.16
CA SER A 198 24.45 10.70 36.59
C SER A 198 23.75 11.26 37.83
N GLN A 199 22.42 11.28 37.81
CA GLN A 199 21.62 11.70 38.96
C GLN A 199 21.83 10.78 40.17
N CYS A 200 21.87 9.46 40.00
CA CYS A 200 22.10 8.53 41.11
C CYS A 200 23.52 8.62 41.71
N TYR A 201 24.55 8.83 40.89
CA TYR A 201 25.92 9.02 41.37
C TYR A 201 26.00 10.24 42.31
N ALA A 202 25.25 11.30 42.00
CA ALA A 202 25.16 12.48 42.84
C ALA A 202 24.13 12.37 43.96
N ARG A 203 23.00 11.70 43.73
CA ARG A 203 21.78 11.72 44.56
C ARG A 203 21.00 10.39 44.49
N PRO A 204 21.48 9.30 45.10
CA PRO A 204 20.88 7.96 44.96
C PRO A 204 19.41 7.90 45.42
N ASP A 205 19.05 8.67 46.45
CA ASP A 205 17.68 8.72 47.01
C ASP A 205 17.06 10.13 46.86
N GLY A 206 17.47 10.88 45.83
CA GLY A 206 17.12 12.30 45.65
C GLY A 206 17.84 13.25 46.63
N THR A 207 18.60 12.72 47.59
CA THR A 207 19.49 13.49 48.48
C THR A 207 20.94 13.34 48.05
N THR A 208 21.72 14.42 48.15
CA THR A 208 23.16 14.41 47.84
C THR A 208 23.89 13.28 48.54
N ARG A 209 24.63 12.48 47.76
CA ARG A 209 25.46 11.36 48.22
C ARG A 209 26.43 11.85 49.29
N THR A 210 26.62 11.05 50.33
CA THR A 210 27.60 11.38 51.38
C THR A 210 29.01 11.39 50.80
N ALA A 211 29.72 12.50 50.98
CA ALA A 211 31.11 12.64 50.55
C ALA A 211 32.05 11.87 51.47
N THR A 212 33.10 11.27 50.92
CA THR A 212 34.20 10.63 51.67
C THR A 212 35.45 11.51 51.68
N GLY A 213 35.36 12.72 51.14
CA GLY A 213 36.44 13.70 51.11
C GLY A 213 35.92 15.13 51.02
N THR A 214 36.84 16.08 50.96
CA THR A 214 36.55 17.51 50.82
C THR A 214 37.16 18.07 49.54
N ALA A 215 36.50 19.05 48.93
CA ALA A 215 37.03 19.83 47.82
C ALA A 215 37.13 21.30 48.26
N VAL A 216 38.30 21.90 48.09
CA VAL A 216 38.55 23.30 48.48
C VAL A 216 39.24 24.03 47.35
N ASN A 217 38.61 25.11 46.87
CA ASN A 217 39.27 26.06 45.98
C ASN A 217 40.14 27.02 46.81
N GLU A 218 41.45 26.94 46.64
CA GLU A 218 42.43 27.73 47.39
C GLU A 218 42.90 28.99 46.63
N GLY A 219 42.27 29.34 45.50
CA GLY A 219 42.61 30.55 44.74
C GLY A 219 43.75 30.39 43.73
N TYR A 220 44.40 29.24 43.67
CA TYR A 220 45.44 28.87 42.70
C TYR A 220 45.41 27.37 42.36
N ARG A 221 44.69 26.59 43.17
CA ARG A 221 44.37 25.18 42.94
C ARG A 221 43.00 24.85 43.53
N THR A 222 42.35 23.81 43.01
CA THR A 222 41.33 23.06 43.74
C THR A 222 41.97 21.80 44.30
N LEU A 223 41.99 21.69 45.63
CA LEU A 223 42.51 20.55 46.35
C LEU A 223 41.36 19.63 46.77
N PHE A 224 41.40 18.39 46.30
CA PHE A 224 40.54 17.29 46.71
C PHE A 224 41.26 16.42 47.74
N THR A 225 40.75 16.36 48.97
CA THR A 225 41.35 15.56 50.06
C THR A 225 40.44 14.41 50.43
N GLY A 226 40.84 13.18 50.09
CA GLY A 226 40.13 11.95 50.47
C GLY A 226 40.34 11.57 51.93
N ASP A 227 39.55 10.62 52.42
CA ASP A 227 39.67 10.07 53.78
C ASP A 227 40.84 9.08 53.96
N GLY A 228 41.54 8.73 52.88
CA GLY A 228 42.64 7.77 52.88
C GLY A 228 42.25 6.31 53.09
N THR A 229 40.96 5.98 53.11
CA THR A 229 40.49 4.61 53.44
C THR A 229 39.37 4.08 52.54
N SER A 230 38.47 4.92 52.04
CA SER A 230 37.35 4.50 51.19
C SER A 230 37.83 4.11 49.79
N GLN A 231 37.31 2.99 49.27
CA GLN A 231 37.59 2.51 47.90
C GLN A 231 36.81 3.30 46.84
N LEU A 232 35.73 3.96 47.23
CA LEU A 232 35.08 5.00 46.44
C LEU A 232 35.30 6.34 47.14
N GLN A 233 36.06 7.22 46.49
CA GLN A 233 36.30 8.59 46.94
C GLN A 233 35.26 9.53 46.31
N VAL A 234 34.29 9.96 47.11
CA VAL A 234 33.19 10.84 46.66
C VAL A 234 33.47 12.28 47.08
N PHE A 235 33.47 13.18 46.11
CA PHE A 235 33.57 14.63 46.31
C PHE A 235 32.32 15.31 45.73
N ASN A 236 31.67 16.18 46.51
CA ASN A 236 30.58 17.01 46.03
C ASN A 236 31.08 18.46 45.94
N VAL A 237 30.99 19.05 44.76
CA VAL A 237 31.51 20.37 44.43
C VAL A 237 30.37 21.23 43.90
N ASP A 238 30.07 22.34 44.57
CA ASP A 238 29.00 23.28 44.21
C ASP A 238 29.52 24.63 43.69
N PHE A 239 30.81 24.68 43.33
CA PHE A 239 31.50 25.87 42.84
C PHE A 239 32.26 25.58 41.53
N ASP A 240 32.57 26.65 40.78
CA ASP A 240 33.38 26.54 39.57
C ASP A 240 34.86 26.26 39.90
N LEU A 241 35.48 25.40 39.11
CA LEU A 241 36.91 25.11 39.20
C LEU A 241 37.69 26.18 38.43
N VAL A 242 37.55 27.43 38.88
CA VAL A 242 38.23 28.62 38.34
C VAL A 242 39.01 29.32 39.44
N ASN A 243 39.99 30.14 39.09
CA ASN A 243 40.65 31.00 40.06
C ASN A 243 39.69 32.15 40.48
N PRO A 244 39.16 32.18 41.72
CA PRO A 244 38.25 33.23 42.16
C PRO A 244 38.88 34.62 42.21
N ASN A 245 40.21 34.74 42.20
CA ASN A 245 40.94 35.99 42.32
C ASN A 245 41.30 36.62 40.96
N SER A 246 41.01 35.94 39.85
CA SER A 246 41.32 36.43 38.50
C SER A 246 40.14 36.16 37.57
N PRO A 247 39.56 37.18 36.92
CA PRO A 247 38.59 36.96 35.84
C PRO A 247 39.21 36.02 34.79
N ASN A 248 38.54 34.91 34.50
CA ASN A 248 39.01 33.84 33.59
C ASN A 248 40.32 33.16 34.00
N GLY A 249 40.74 33.27 35.26
CA GLY A 249 41.97 32.64 35.73
C GLY A 249 41.83 31.12 35.80
N SER A 250 42.79 30.42 35.19
CA SER A 250 42.95 28.98 35.32
C SER A 250 43.60 28.63 36.67
N GLN A 251 43.43 27.37 37.09
CA GLN A 251 44.05 26.85 38.30
C GLN A 251 44.41 25.38 38.17
N SER A 252 45.28 24.89 39.05
CA SER A 252 45.57 23.45 39.12
C SER A 252 44.46 22.69 39.87
N ILE A 253 44.40 21.39 39.65
CA ILE A 253 43.58 20.39 40.32
C ILE A 253 44.56 19.39 40.94
N GLU A 254 44.39 19.11 42.23
CA GLU A 254 45.25 18.20 42.98
C GLU A 254 44.41 17.27 43.86
N PHE A 255 44.86 16.02 43.99
CA PHE A 255 44.29 15.02 44.87
C PHE A 255 45.29 14.64 45.97
N ALA A 256 44.82 14.56 47.22
CA ALA A 256 45.58 14.12 48.37
C ALA A 256 44.80 13.08 49.17
N GLY A 257 45.51 12.11 49.75
CA GLY A 257 44.87 11.07 50.58
C GLY A 257 43.94 10.14 49.80
N ILE A 258 44.25 9.86 48.53
CA ILE A 258 43.53 8.88 47.70
C ILE A 258 44.26 7.54 47.75
N PRO A 259 43.60 6.42 48.09
CA PRO A 259 44.20 5.10 47.98
C PRO A 259 44.56 4.74 46.52
N ASP A 260 45.60 3.92 46.34
CA ASP A 260 46.19 3.60 45.02
C ASP A 260 45.19 2.99 44.03
N ASP A 261 44.22 2.20 44.50
CA ASP A 261 43.23 1.52 43.65
C ASP A 261 41.81 2.11 43.78
N ALA A 262 41.65 3.21 44.53
CA ALA A 262 40.32 3.77 44.79
C ALA A 262 39.71 4.46 43.55
N THR A 263 38.42 4.26 43.32
CA THR A 263 37.67 5.03 42.31
C THR A 263 37.39 6.43 42.83
N ILE A 264 37.52 7.44 41.97
CA ILE A 264 37.28 8.84 42.30
C ILE A 264 36.03 9.31 41.56
N LEU A 265 34.99 9.68 42.31
CA LEU A 265 33.77 10.26 41.80
C LEU A 265 33.67 11.73 42.26
N VAL A 266 33.80 12.66 41.32
CA VAL A 266 33.62 14.09 41.57
C VAL A 266 32.25 14.52 41.02
N ASN A 267 31.28 14.73 41.91
CA ASN A 267 29.98 15.30 41.57
C ASN A 267 30.08 16.84 41.56
N VAL A 268 30.09 17.44 40.38
CA VAL A 268 30.04 18.89 40.21
C VAL A 268 28.57 19.31 40.05
N ILE A 269 27.96 19.71 41.15
CA ILE A 269 26.52 19.95 41.33
C ILE A 269 26.17 21.35 40.87
N GLY A 270 25.06 21.55 40.15
CA GLY A 270 24.54 22.88 39.76
C GLY A 270 24.53 23.15 38.25
N GLU A 271 23.70 24.11 37.84
CA GLU A 271 23.28 24.31 36.44
C GLU A 271 24.36 24.82 35.50
N ASN A 272 25.22 25.73 35.96
CA ASN A 272 26.25 26.35 35.12
C ASN A 272 27.61 26.06 35.74
N ARG A 273 28.47 25.35 35.00
CA ARG A 273 29.77 24.92 35.51
C ARG A 273 30.92 25.24 34.58
N VAL A 274 31.91 25.93 35.14
CA VAL A 274 33.18 26.22 34.45
C VAL A 274 34.32 25.48 35.14
N ILE A 275 35.02 24.66 34.37
CA ILE A 275 36.27 24.01 34.77
C ILE A 275 37.39 24.66 33.96
N ASN A 276 38.13 25.57 34.60
CA ASN A 276 39.23 26.29 33.98
C ASN A 276 40.56 25.84 34.59
N THR A 277 41.26 24.93 33.92
CA THR A 277 42.41 24.27 34.53
C THR A 277 43.71 24.31 33.72
N THR A 278 44.82 24.34 34.46
CA THR A 278 46.16 24.11 33.94
C THR A 278 46.66 22.68 34.19
N SER A 279 45.92 21.87 34.95
CA SER A 279 46.36 20.51 35.30
C SER A 279 46.37 19.57 34.10
N GLY A 280 47.39 18.74 34.04
CA GLY A 280 47.67 17.85 32.92
C GLY A 280 47.97 16.40 33.34
N SER A 281 48.68 15.71 32.47
CA SER A 281 49.12 14.31 32.65
C SER A 281 50.15 14.12 33.77
N ASP A 282 50.75 15.19 34.28
CA ASP A 282 51.83 15.19 35.27
C ASP A 282 51.39 14.82 36.69
N THR A 283 50.24 15.32 37.16
CA THR A 283 49.73 15.05 38.53
C THR A 283 48.43 14.25 38.57
N LEU A 284 47.65 14.28 37.48
CA LEU A 284 46.36 13.60 37.41
C LEU A 284 46.38 12.32 36.59
N GLY A 285 47.41 12.10 35.76
CA GLY A 285 47.49 10.96 34.85
C GLY A 285 47.33 9.60 35.53
N GLN A 286 47.84 9.45 36.76
CA GLN A 286 47.73 8.22 37.55
C GLN A 286 46.29 7.86 38.00
N TYR A 287 45.34 8.79 37.86
CA TYR A 287 43.94 8.57 38.21
C TYR A 287 43.04 8.41 36.98
N ARG A 288 43.58 8.62 35.77
CA ARG A 288 42.83 8.75 34.51
C ARG A 288 41.75 7.68 34.32
N GLU A 289 42.12 6.42 34.46
CA GLU A 289 41.23 5.27 34.23
C GLU A 289 40.21 5.05 35.36
N ARG A 290 40.30 5.77 36.48
CA ARG A 290 39.43 5.58 37.66
C ARG A 290 38.87 6.89 38.23
N LEU A 291 38.96 7.96 37.46
CA LEU A 291 38.45 9.29 37.79
C LEU A 291 37.25 9.62 36.91
N LEU A 292 36.10 9.84 37.53
CA LEU A 292 34.88 10.31 36.88
C LEU A 292 34.49 11.70 37.38
N TRP A 293 34.34 12.63 36.44
CA TRP A 293 33.72 13.93 36.63
C TRP A 293 32.25 13.85 36.25
N ASN A 294 31.38 13.82 37.24
CA ASN A 294 29.93 13.73 37.07
C ASN A 294 29.28 15.11 37.24
N LEU A 295 28.59 15.61 36.23
CA LEU A 295 27.89 16.89 36.20
C LEU A 295 26.39 16.64 36.03
N PRO A 296 25.66 16.32 37.12
CA PRO A 296 24.29 15.83 37.05
C PRO A 296 23.26 16.88 36.65
N ASP A 297 23.51 18.15 37.00
CA ASP A 297 22.52 19.23 36.84
C ASP A 297 22.91 20.23 35.74
N ALA A 298 24.09 20.06 35.12
CA ALA A 298 24.70 21.12 34.34
C ALA A 298 23.99 21.30 33.00
N THR A 299 23.19 22.36 32.87
CA THR A 299 22.63 22.81 31.59
C THR A 299 23.69 23.53 30.74
N THR A 300 24.74 24.07 31.37
CA THR A 300 25.96 24.48 30.68
C THR A 300 27.20 23.96 31.38
N ALA A 301 28.11 23.36 30.62
CA ALA A 301 29.40 22.88 31.10
C ALA A 301 30.50 23.40 30.19
N SER A 302 31.52 24.06 30.75
CA SER A 302 32.64 24.64 29.99
C SER A 302 33.97 24.09 30.51
N PHE A 303 34.68 23.36 29.67
CA PHE A 303 36.02 22.86 29.90
C PHE A 303 37.01 23.74 29.13
N VAL A 304 37.73 24.58 29.86
CA VAL A 304 38.63 25.61 29.31
C VAL A 304 39.97 25.60 30.05
N GLY A 305 40.98 26.27 29.48
CA GLY A 305 42.29 26.43 30.12
C GLY A 305 43.42 25.94 29.23
N SER A 306 44.52 25.50 29.84
CA SER A 306 45.75 25.13 29.12
C SER A 306 46.28 23.73 29.46
N GLY A 307 45.55 22.96 30.26
CA GLY A 307 45.93 21.61 30.68
C GLY A 307 45.43 20.51 29.74
N GLN A 308 46.05 19.34 29.82
CA GLN A 308 45.54 18.09 29.24
C GLN A 308 44.65 17.41 30.29
N PHE A 309 43.35 17.66 30.25
CA PHE A 309 42.39 17.20 31.27
C PHE A 309 42.41 15.68 31.41
N GLN A 310 42.24 15.18 32.64
CA GLN A 310 42.33 13.74 32.93
C GLN A 310 41.06 13.24 33.60
N GLY A 311 40.68 12.01 33.26
CA GLY A 311 39.49 11.34 33.78
C GLY A 311 38.33 11.41 32.80
N SER A 312 37.40 10.48 32.99
CA SER A 312 36.18 10.42 32.21
C SER A 312 35.18 11.48 32.69
N VAL A 313 34.30 11.91 31.78
CA VAL A 313 33.30 12.95 32.03
C VAL A 313 31.91 12.41 31.73
N LEU A 314 30.95 12.71 32.61
CA LEU A 314 29.53 12.47 32.39
C LEU A 314 28.74 13.75 32.69
N VAL A 315 28.15 14.36 31.67
CA VAL A 315 27.16 15.45 31.79
C VAL A 315 25.77 14.84 31.63
N GLY A 316 24.99 14.83 32.71
CA GLY A 316 23.76 14.05 32.81
C GLY A 316 22.47 14.76 32.39
N GLU A 317 22.49 16.09 32.30
CA GLU A 317 21.33 16.90 31.92
C GLU A 317 21.14 16.89 30.40
N GLN A 318 19.98 16.43 29.93
CA GLN A 318 19.72 16.24 28.50
C GLN A 318 19.59 17.55 27.74
N ALA A 319 19.19 18.64 28.43
CA ALA A 319 19.14 19.98 27.87
C ALA A 319 20.50 20.70 27.88
N SER A 320 21.60 19.98 28.18
CA SER A 320 22.91 20.59 28.35
C SER A 320 23.54 21.02 27.03
N MET A 321 24.24 22.16 27.08
CA MET A 321 25.24 22.56 26.09
C MET A 321 26.63 22.47 26.72
N THR A 322 27.42 21.50 26.27
CA THR A 322 28.79 21.31 26.75
C THR A 322 29.80 21.88 25.76
N THR A 323 30.72 22.72 26.23
CA THR A 323 31.80 23.30 25.42
C THR A 323 33.16 22.82 25.91
N VAL A 324 33.96 22.25 25.01
CA VAL A 324 35.32 21.79 25.29
C VAL A 324 36.31 22.56 24.40
N SER A 325 37.27 23.22 25.06
CA SER A 325 38.37 23.95 24.41
C SER A 325 39.73 23.75 25.06
N LEU A 326 39.84 22.76 25.94
CA LEU A 326 41.11 22.36 26.54
C LEU A 326 42.02 21.71 25.49
N PRO A 327 43.35 21.90 25.57
CA PRO A 327 44.33 21.25 24.69
C PRO A 327 44.16 19.75 24.49
N GLY A 328 43.66 19.04 25.52
CA GLY A 328 43.09 17.73 25.27
C GLY A 328 42.33 17.14 26.45
N MET A 329 41.49 16.16 26.15
CA MET A 329 40.66 15.42 27.10
C MET A 329 41.09 13.95 27.12
N ASN A 330 41.53 13.44 28.27
CA ASN A 330 42.10 12.11 28.42
C ASN A 330 41.18 11.23 29.29
N GLY A 331 40.27 10.53 28.63
CA GLY A 331 39.19 9.76 29.26
C GLY A 331 37.99 9.68 28.32
N ARG A 332 37.01 8.85 28.66
CA ARG A 332 35.74 8.84 27.94
C ARG A 332 34.94 10.11 28.22
N PHE A 333 34.19 10.59 27.24
CA PHE A 333 33.47 11.86 27.32
C PHE A 333 32.01 11.71 26.92
N PHE A 334 31.13 11.72 27.92
CA PHE A 334 29.72 11.43 27.73
C PHE A 334 28.92 12.68 28.12
N THR A 335 28.07 13.16 27.21
CA THR A 335 27.11 14.22 27.46
C THR A 335 25.75 13.82 26.91
N THR A 336 24.70 13.90 27.72
CA THR A 336 23.33 13.54 27.29
C THR A 336 22.63 14.67 26.55
N GLY A 337 23.21 15.87 26.52
CA GLY A 337 22.86 16.97 25.62
C GLY A 337 23.91 17.17 24.52
N SER A 338 24.02 18.38 24.00
CA SER A 338 24.86 18.71 22.84
C SER A 338 26.30 19.06 23.23
N LEU A 339 27.24 18.85 22.30
CA LEU A 339 28.67 19.09 22.47
C LEU A 339 29.19 20.09 21.43
N THR A 340 29.91 21.12 21.88
CA THR A 340 30.75 21.96 21.03
C THR A 340 32.23 21.72 21.33
N HIS A 341 32.96 21.17 20.36
CA HIS A 341 34.41 21.05 20.41
C HIS A 341 35.04 22.20 19.63
N THR A 342 35.79 23.07 20.30
CA THR A 342 36.24 24.34 19.71
C THR A 342 37.51 24.87 20.35
N SER A 343 38.20 25.78 19.65
CA SER A 343 39.29 26.57 20.22
C SER A 343 39.62 27.76 19.33
N GLU A 344 40.11 28.84 19.93
CA GLU A 344 40.56 30.03 19.18
C GLU A 344 42.03 29.95 18.77
N ASN A 345 42.86 29.26 19.56
CA ASN A 345 44.31 29.47 19.58
C ASN A 345 45.16 28.28 19.11
N ALA A 346 44.67 27.04 19.23
CA ALA A 346 45.45 25.83 18.94
C ALA A 346 44.55 24.63 18.63
N GLY A 347 45.08 23.60 17.98
CA GLY A 347 44.41 22.30 17.90
C GLY A 347 44.07 21.76 19.28
N VAL A 348 42.86 21.25 19.44
CA VAL A 348 42.35 20.63 20.67
C VAL A 348 41.78 19.25 20.35
N GLU A 349 41.94 18.31 21.28
CA GLU A 349 41.87 16.87 20.98
C GLU A 349 41.10 16.09 22.06
N PHE A 350 40.36 15.05 21.67
CA PHE A 350 39.90 13.99 22.57
C PHE A 350 40.77 12.75 22.38
N HIS A 351 41.25 12.16 23.48
CA HIS A 351 42.04 10.94 23.48
C HIS A 351 41.26 9.80 24.12
N ALA A 352 41.40 8.59 23.59
CA ALA A 352 40.62 7.44 24.02
C ALA A 352 41.30 6.71 25.19
N TYR A 353 40.68 6.79 26.38
CA TYR A 353 41.10 6.03 27.56
C TYR A 353 39.89 5.43 28.24
N PRO A 354 39.95 4.17 28.69
CA PRO A 354 38.83 3.50 29.35
C PRO A 354 38.57 4.09 30.74
N PHE A 355 37.44 3.69 31.33
CA PHE A 355 37.22 3.83 32.75
C PHE A 355 37.05 2.45 33.39
N ASP A 356 37.99 2.11 34.26
CA ASP A 356 38.10 0.85 34.99
C ASP A 356 37.69 1.01 36.47
N GLY A 357 37.22 2.20 36.86
CA GLY A 357 36.73 2.46 38.22
C GLY A 357 35.45 1.68 38.57
N ASP A 358 35.34 1.31 39.85
CA ASP A 358 34.16 0.69 40.46
C ASP A 358 33.21 1.80 41.00
N LEU A 359 32.18 2.12 40.21
CA LEU A 359 31.16 3.10 40.57
C LEU A 359 30.07 2.48 41.44
N PRO A 360 29.34 3.31 42.24
CA PRO A 360 28.17 2.84 42.96
C PRO A 360 27.18 2.13 42.06
N ASP A 361 26.59 1.04 42.56
CA ASP A 361 25.44 0.45 41.90
C ASP A 361 24.29 1.46 41.89
N CYS A 362 24.03 1.99 40.70
CA CYS A 362 22.94 2.90 40.40
C CYS A 362 21.79 2.19 39.70
N ASN A 363 21.90 0.87 39.59
CA ASN A 363 20.78 0.03 39.23
C ASN A 363 19.92 -0.15 40.50
N GLY A 364 18.80 0.58 40.57
CA GLY A 364 17.58 -0.15 40.91
C GLY A 364 17.47 -1.36 39.96
N PRO A 365 16.78 -2.46 40.31
CA PRO A 365 16.67 -3.61 39.41
C PRO A 365 16.38 -3.10 38.01
N GLN A 366 17.30 -3.36 37.08
CA GLN A 366 17.13 -3.00 35.68
C GLN A 366 15.75 -3.52 35.29
N PRO A 367 14.83 -2.66 34.82
CA PRO A 367 13.48 -3.12 34.56
C PRO A 367 13.62 -4.26 33.56
N VAL A 368 13.11 -5.43 33.94
CA VAL A 368 13.20 -6.62 33.09
C VAL A 368 12.46 -6.32 31.80
N THR A 369 13.17 -6.09 30.70
CA THR A 369 12.56 -5.79 29.42
C THR A 369 12.48 -7.03 28.55
N GLY A 370 11.46 -7.11 27.70
CA GLY A 370 11.28 -8.18 26.75
C GLY A 370 10.56 -7.71 25.50
N ALA A 371 10.69 -8.49 24.42
CA ALA A 371 10.05 -8.17 23.16
C ALA A 371 8.54 -8.43 23.21
N VAL A 372 7.74 -7.46 22.74
CA VAL A 372 6.31 -7.62 22.45
C VAL A 372 6.14 -7.42 20.95
N SER A 373 5.64 -8.43 20.26
CA SER A 373 5.61 -8.46 18.79
C SER A 373 4.26 -8.88 18.22
N VAL A 374 4.03 -8.55 16.96
CA VAL A 374 2.89 -9.04 16.17
C VAL A 374 3.40 -9.52 14.81
N LEU A 375 2.98 -10.72 14.40
CA LEU A 375 3.23 -11.29 13.08
C LEU A 375 1.98 -11.13 12.22
N LYS A 376 2.11 -10.35 11.14
CA LYS A 376 1.06 -10.10 10.16
C LYS A 376 1.12 -11.10 9.01
N THR A 377 0.02 -11.79 8.75
CA THR A 377 -0.07 -12.80 7.67
C THR A 377 -1.34 -12.68 6.83
N ASP A 378 -1.28 -13.30 5.65
CA ASP A 378 -2.40 -13.51 4.73
C ASP A 378 -3.26 -14.72 5.16
N ALA A 379 -4.58 -14.54 5.19
CA ALA A 379 -5.53 -15.55 5.66
C ALA A 379 -5.56 -16.86 4.85
N GLU A 380 -5.21 -16.80 3.56
CA GLU A 380 -5.33 -17.94 2.64
C GLU A 380 -4.00 -18.68 2.50
N THR A 381 -2.91 -17.92 2.35
CA THR A 381 -1.56 -18.46 2.08
C THR A 381 -0.74 -18.66 3.35
N GLY A 382 -1.01 -17.88 4.40
CA GLY A 382 -0.18 -17.83 5.61
C GLY A 382 1.14 -17.08 5.44
N ASP A 383 1.36 -16.47 4.27
CA ASP A 383 2.58 -15.70 3.99
C ASP A 383 2.61 -14.40 4.79
N PRO A 384 3.81 -13.93 5.20
CA PRO A 384 3.94 -12.66 5.91
C PRO A 384 3.54 -11.48 5.02
N LEU A 385 2.90 -10.47 5.62
CA LEU A 385 2.46 -9.25 4.93
C LEU A 385 3.21 -8.02 5.43
N ALA A 386 3.72 -7.22 4.50
CA ALA A 386 4.28 -5.90 4.76
C ALA A 386 3.23 -4.81 4.52
N GLY A 387 3.40 -3.65 5.15
CA GLY A 387 2.58 -2.46 4.91
C GLY A 387 1.30 -2.35 5.74
N ALA A 388 1.05 -3.25 6.69
CA ALA A 388 0.03 -3.03 7.74
C ALA A 388 0.55 -2.06 8.80
N ASP A 389 -0.26 -1.09 9.21
CA ASP A 389 0.06 -0.17 10.29
C ASP A 389 -0.55 -0.62 11.62
N PHE A 390 0.27 -0.56 12.66
CA PHE A 390 -0.07 -0.99 14.00
C PHE A 390 0.31 0.05 15.05
N GLU A 391 -0.52 0.15 16.08
CA GLU A 391 -0.21 0.81 17.34
C GLU A 391 -0.01 -0.25 18.44
N LEU A 392 1.05 -0.14 19.23
CA LEU A 392 1.25 -0.91 20.46
C LEU A 392 0.75 -0.10 21.65
N TRP A 393 -0.10 -0.71 22.47
CA TRP A 393 -0.67 -0.11 23.67
C TRP A 393 -0.40 -0.98 24.89
N ARG A 394 -0.24 -0.34 26.05
CA ARG A 394 -0.09 -0.97 27.35
C ARG A 394 -1.29 -0.68 28.23
N GLU A 395 -1.87 -1.72 28.80
CA GLU A 395 -2.97 -1.62 29.77
C GLU A 395 -2.49 -0.90 31.05
N THR A 396 -2.98 0.32 31.28
CA THR A 396 -2.53 1.16 32.42
C THR A 396 -3.65 1.67 33.31
N ASN A 397 -4.89 1.63 32.84
CA ASN A 397 -6.06 2.09 33.60
C ASN A 397 -6.71 1.00 34.48
N GLY A 398 -6.25 -0.26 34.37
CA GLY A 398 -6.76 -1.40 35.13
C GLY A 398 -8.14 -1.89 34.71
N VAL A 399 -8.58 -1.56 33.49
CA VAL A 399 -9.81 -2.07 32.85
C VAL A 399 -9.40 -3.10 31.80
N ASP A 400 -9.98 -4.31 31.85
CA ASP A 400 -9.67 -5.37 30.89
C ASP A 400 -10.01 -4.93 29.45
N GLY A 401 -9.02 -5.05 28.56
CA GLY A 401 -9.15 -4.78 27.13
C GLY A 401 -8.76 -3.35 26.76
N LEU A 402 -8.22 -3.18 25.55
CA LEU A 402 -7.70 -1.91 25.06
C LEU A 402 -8.73 -0.76 25.11
N GLN A 403 -8.38 0.33 25.80
CA GLN A 403 -9.10 1.60 25.80
C GLN A 403 -8.22 2.72 25.24
N THR A 404 -8.41 3.10 23.98
CA THR A 404 -7.60 4.14 23.31
C THR A 404 -8.08 5.57 23.58
N ASP A 405 -9.25 5.75 24.20
CA ASP A 405 -9.86 7.05 24.48
C ASP A 405 -10.57 7.11 25.85
N GLY A 406 -11.12 8.28 26.20
CA GLY A 406 -11.84 8.49 27.46
C GLY A 406 -11.06 9.30 28.50
N ALA A 407 -11.51 9.25 29.76
CA ALA A 407 -10.94 10.04 30.86
C ALA A 407 -9.64 9.43 31.44
N ASP A 408 -9.40 8.15 31.19
CA ASP A 408 -8.22 7.40 31.66
C ASP A 408 -7.87 6.29 30.62
N PRO A 409 -7.36 6.67 29.43
CA PRO A 409 -7.01 5.72 28.38
C PRO A 409 -5.76 4.90 28.75
N ASP A 410 -5.57 3.79 28.05
CA ASP A 410 -4.33 3.03 28.08
C ASP A 410 -3.16 3.82 27.49
N THR A 411 -1.93 3.41 27.81
CA THR A 411 -0.73 4.12 27.38
C THR A 411 -0.29 3.64 26.01
N HIS A 412 -0.21 4.54 25.04
CA HIS A 412 0.42 4.28 23.74
C HIS A 412 1.95 4.10 23.92
N VAL A 413 2.52 3.08 23.28
CA VAL A 413 3.93 2.69 23.43
C VAL A 413 4.73 3.03 22.17
N SER A 414 4.23 2.62 21.00
CA SER A 414 4.93 2.80 19.73
C SER A 414 4.00 2.55 18.55
N ASP A 415 4.34 3.11 17.40
CA ASP A 415 3.73 2.79 16.11
C ASP A 415 4.67 1.89 15.28
N CYS A 416 4.12 1.10 14.38
CA CYS A 416 4.91 0.26 13.47
C CYS A 416 4.16 -0.05 12.18
N THR A 417 4.83 0.12 11.05
CA THR A 417 4.41 -0.44 9.76
C THR A 417 5.16 -1.76 9.54
N THR A 418 4.44 -2.84 9.28
CA THR A 418 5.03 -4.17 9.11
C THR A 418 6.04 -4.22 7.95
N PRO A 419 7.29 -4.67 8.20
CA PRO A 419 8.29 -4.82 7.14
C PRO A 419 8.09 -6.12 6.34
N ALA A 420 8.98 -6.42 5.40
CA ALA A 420 8.88 -7.58 4.50
C ALA A 420 8.73 -8.95 5.19
N ASN A 421 9.19 -9.08 6.43
CA ASN A 421 9.04 -10.30 7.24
C ASN A 421 7.69 -10.38 7.97
N GLY A 422 6.86 -9.35 7.88
CA GLY A 422 5.56 -9.24 8.52
C GLY A 422 5.59 -9.04 10.04
N VAL A 423 6.74 -8.76 10.66
CA VAL A 423 6.86 -8.70 12.12
C VAL A 423 7.14 -7.28 12.60
N CYS A 424 6.19 -6.73 13.36
CA CYS A 424 6.40 -5.55 14.20
C CYS A 424 6.84 -5.99 15.61
N THR A 425 7.83 -5.33 16.20
CA THR A 425 8.36 -5.65 17.53
C THR A 425 8.73 -4.38 18.28
N ALA A 426 8.46 -4.34 19.59
CA ALA A 426 8.98 -3.34 20.51
C ALA A 426 9.55 -4.02 21.76
N THR A 427 10.62 -3.46 22.33
CA THR A 427 11.17 -3.91 23.61
C THR A 427 10.60 -3.05 24.73
N THR A 428 9.97 -3.67 25.72
CA THR A 428 9.25 -2.94 26.78
C THR A 428 9.32 -3.69 28.11
N ILE A 429 8.89 -3.04 29.19
CA ILE A 429 8.91 -3.58 30.57
C ILE A 429 7.74 -4.56 30.80
N PRO A 430 7.66 -5.31 31.93
CA PRO A 430 6.58 -6.25 32.15
C PRO A 430 5.23 -5.54 32.25
N GLY A 431 4.18 -6.14 31.68
CA GLY A 431 2.85 -5.56 31.57
C GLY A 431 1.93 -6.34 30.64
N THR A 432 0.69 -5.88 30.53
CA THR A 432 -0.29 -6.38 29.56
C THR A 432 -0.34 -5.42 28.37
N TYR A 433 -0.25 -5.96 27.16
CA TYR A 433 -0.15 -5.20 25.92
C TYR A 433 -1.19 -5.63 24.90
N TYR A 434 -1.51 -4.71 23.99
CA TYR A 434 -2.39 -4.93 22.85
C TYR A 434 -1.76 -4.29 21.61
N TRP A 435 -1.73 -5.04 20.51
CA TRP A 435 -1.49 -4.47 19.20
C TRP A 435 -2.84 -4.11 18.57
N ARG A 436 -2.95 -2.93 17.98
CA ARG A 436 -4.14 -2.50 17.24
C ARG A 436 -3.74 -2.18 15.81
N GLU A 437 -4.30 -2.91 14.85
CA GLU A 437 -4.10 -2.59 13.43
C GLU A 437 -4.97 -1.38 13.08
N THR A 438 -4.33 -0.31 12.65
CA THR A 438 -4.99 0.95 12.28
C THR A 438 -5.24 1.04 10.78
N GLU A 439 -4.36 0.43 9.99
CA GLU A 439 -4.47 0.34 8.53
C GLU A 439 -4.02 -1.05 8.05
N ALA A 440 -4.85 -1.69 7.21
CA ALA A 440 -4.50 -2.95 6.58
C ALA A 440 -3.53 -2.73 5.41
N PRO A 441 -2.71 -3.72 5.03
CA PRO A 441 -1.91 -3.65 3.80
C PRO A 441 -2.78 -3.38 2.57
N ASP A 442 -2.18 -2.78 1.54
CA ASP A 442 -2.84 -2.54 0.26
C ASP A 442 -3.52 -3.80 -0.30
N GLY A 443 -4.82 -3.69 -0.58
CA GLY A 443 -5.63 -4.78 -1.11
C GLY A 443 -6.09 -5.81 -0.07
N TYR A 444 -6.02 -5.48 1.22
CA TYR A 444 -6.55 -6.29 2.32
C TYR A 444 -7.60 -5.53 3.12
N ASP A 445 -8.56 -6.26 3.67
CA ASP A 445 -9.57 -5.70 4.56
C ASP A 445 -8.99 -5.53 5.98
N LEU A 446 -9.26 -4.39 6.62
CA LEU A 446 -8.97 -4.18 8.04
C LEU A 446 -9.82 -5.15 8.88
N PRO A 447 -9.22 -5.98 9.75
CA PRO A 447 -9.95 -6.97 10.51
C PRO A 447 -10.88 -6.32 11.55
N ASP A 448 -12.00 -6.96 11.84
CA ASP A 448 -12.90 -6.58 12.95
C ASP A 448 -13.16 -7.83 13.83
N PRO A 449 -12.59 -7.91 15.05
CA PRO A 449 -11.84 -6.86 15.74
C PRO A 449 -10.42 -6.66 15.20
N ASN A 450 -9.95 -5.41 15.20
CA ASN A 450 -8.57 -5.03 14.82
C ASN A 450 -7.59 -4.97 16.00
N VAL A 451 -7.93 -5.60 17.14
CA VAL A 451 -7.12 -5.57 18.36
C VAL A 451 -6.66 -6.99 18.69
N PHE A 452 -5.35 -7.14 18.88
CA PHE A 452 -4.64 -8.40 19.09
C PHE A 452 -3.97 -8.40 20.46
N GLY A 453 -4.48 -9.22 21.36
CA GLY A 453 -4.05 -9.33 22.74
C GLY A 453 -5.16 -9.94 23.62
N PRO A 454 -4.99 -9.94 24.95
CA PRO A 454 -3.85 -9.40 25.69
C PRO A 454 -2.57 -10.21 25.48
N LEU A 455 -1.44 -9.51 25.43
CA LEU A 455 -0.08 -10.07 25.49
C LEU A 455 0.51 -9.74 26.87
N THR A 456 0.72 -10.74 27.72
CA THR A 456 1.27 -10.53 29.06
C THR A 456 2.76 -10.80 29.08
N LEU A 457 3.55 -9.73 29.13
CA LEU A 457 4.99 -9.78 29.38
C LEU A 457 5.25 -9.76 30.89
N THR A 458 6.06 -10.71 31.35
CA THR A 458 6.43 -10.94 32.75
C THR A 458 7.94 -11.06 32.86
N GLU A 459 8.49 -10.99 34.06
CA GLU A 459 9.94 -11.19 34.25
C GLU A 459 10.40 -12.58 33.77
N ASP A 460 9.56 -13.62 33.95
CA ASP A 460 9.88 -15.01 33.62
C ASP A 460 9.95 -15.29 32.11
N ASN A 461 9.25 -14.51 31.28
CA ASN A 461 9.20 -14.69 29.82
C ASN A 461 9.85 -13.54 29.04
N ALA A 462 10.45 -12.57 29.73
CA ALA A 462 11.05 -11.40 29.10
C ALA A 462 12.15 -11.74 28.09
N ASP A 463 13.03 -12.69 28.43
CA ASP A 463 14.09 -13.19 27.54
C ASP A 463 13.55 -13.87 26.27
N GLN A 464 12.32 -14.39 26.30
CA GLN A 464 11.66 -15.04 25.16
C GLN A 464 10.79 -14.06 24.36
N GLY A 465 10.29 -13.01 25.03
CA GLY A 465 9.27 -12.13 24.51
C GLY A 465 7.88 -12.78 24.40
N VAL A 466 6.94 -12.02 23.88
CA VAL A 466 5.57 -12.43 23.57
C VAL A 466 5.20 -11.97 22.16
N GLN A 467 4.37 -12.76 21.47
CA GLN A 467 3.96 -12.50 20.09
C GLN A 467 2.47 -12.77 19.88
N ALA A 468 1.79 -11.89 19.16
CA ALA A 468 0.46 -12.12 18.60
C ALA A 468 0.53 -12.44 17.09
N GLU A 469 -0.49 -13.10 16.56
CA GLU A 469 -0.70 -13.25 15.12
C GLU A 469 -1.88 -12.37 14.68
N ALA A 470 -1.69 -11.61 13.60
CA ALA A 470 -2.69 -10.74 12.99
C ALA A 470 -2.92 -11.15 11.53
N VAL A 471 -4.13 -11.58 11.20
CA VAL A 471 -4.45 -12.21 9.91
C VAL A 471 -5.40 -11.31 9.13
N ASN A 472 -5.07 -10.97 7.87
CA ASN A 472 -5.96 -10.19 7.00
C ASN A 472 -6.44 -11.04 5.84
N THR A 473 -7.67 -10.75 5.42
CA THR A 473 -8.26 -11.31 4.22
C THR A 473 -8.06 -10.32 3.08
N LYS A 474 -7.67 -10.80 1.90
CA LYS A 474 -7.60 -9.96 0.70
C LYS A 474 -8.97 -9.36 0.41
N THR A 475 -8.99 -8.04 0.17
CA THR A 475 -10.18 -7.36 -0.31
C THR A 475 -10.57 -7.98 -1.66
N PRO A 476 -11.79 -8.51 -1.80
CA PRO A 476 -12.24 -9.05 -3.07
C PRO A 476 -12.28 -7.93 -4.10
N VAL A 477 -11.45 -8.00 -5.14
CA VAL A 477 -11.59 -7.12 -6.30
C VAL A 477 -12.84 -7.57 -7.04
N PRO A 478 -13.87 -6.71 -7.21
CA PRO A 478 -15.03 -7.06 -8.01
C PRO A 478 -14.56 -7.44 -9.42
N PRO A 479 -15.08 -8.50 -10.03
CA PRO A 479 -14.70 -8.83 -11.39
C PRO A 479 -15.05 -7.65 -12.30
N VAL A 480 -14.10 -7.26 -13.16
CA VAL A 480 -14.39 -6.28 -14.22
C VAL A 480 -15.52 -6.84 -15.08
N THR A 481 -16.59 -6.07 -15.25
CA THR A 481 -17.72 -6.43 -16.11
C THR A 481 -18.03 -5.29 -17.07
N GLY A 482 -18.53 -5.62 -18.26
CA GLY A 482 -19.02 -4.64 -19.23
C GLY A 482 -20.25 -5.14 -19.98
N GLU A 483 -20.98 -4.23 -20.62
CA GLU A 483 -22.19 -4.57 -21.38
C GLU A 483 -21.85 -5.11 -22.78
N VAL A 484 -22.49 -6.21 -23.17
CA VAL A 484 -22.48 -6.74 -24.55
C VAL A 484 -23.87 -6.52 -25.14
N ARG A 485 -23.96 -5.79 -26.25
CA ARG A 485 -25.23 -5.29 -26.80
C ARG A 485 -25.45 -5.73 -28.24
N VAL A 486 -26.71 -5.93 -28.61
CA VAL A 486 -27.16 -6.03 -30.00
C VAL A 486 -28.20 -4.95 -30.27
N TYR A 487 -28.03 -4.22 -31.37
CA TYR A 487 -28.97 -3.20 -31.83
C TYR A 487 -29.68 -3.69 -33.09
N LYS A 488 -30.99 -3.90 -33.00
CA LYS A 488 -31.83 -4.45 -34.04
C LYS A 488 -32.50 -3.36 -34.87
N THR A 489 -32.30 -3.38 -36.18
CA THR A 489 -32.82 -2.36 -37.12
C THR A 489 -33.51 -2.94 -38.36
N ASP A 490 -34.34 -2.12 -38.99
CA ASP A 490 -34.94 -2.31 -40.32
C ASP A 490 -33.89 -2.04 -41.41
N ALA A 491 -33.79 -2.92 -42.41
CA ALA A 491 -32.82 -2.84 -43.49
C ALA A 491 -32.97 -1.62 -44.41
N GLU A 492 -34.18 -1.11 -44.58
CA GLU A 492 -34.51 -0.01 -45.48
C GLU A 492 -34.49 1.34 -44.75
N THR A 493 -35.13 1.41 -43.59
CA THR A 493 -35.31 2.68 -42.86
C THR A 493 -34.22 2.94 -41.82
N GLY A 494 -33.56 1.89 -41.32
CA GLY A 494 -32.62 1.99 -40.19
C GLY A 494 -33.32 2.21 -38.85
N ASP A 495 -34.65 2.15 -38.80
CA ASP A 495 -35.41 2.32 -37.56
C ASP A 495 -35.23 1.12 -36.63
N PRO A 496 -35.26 1.31 -35.30
CA PRO A 496 -35.16 0.22 -34.34
C PRO A 496 -36.35 -0.73 -34.41
N LEU A 497 -36.10 -2.03 -34.25
CA LEU A 497 -37.13 -3.07 -34.27
C LEU A 497 -37.30 -3.75 -32.90
N ALA A 498 -38.54 -3.74 -32.40
CA ALA A 498 -38.94 -4.49 -31.22
C ALA A 498 -39.45 -5.89 -31.59
N GLY A 499 -39.30 -6.86 -30.68
CA GLY A 499 -39.85 -8.20 -30.82
C GLY A 499 -38.95 -9.24 -31.51
N ALA A 500 -37.68 -8.95 -31.75
CA ALA A 500 -36.72 -9.97 -32.17
C ALA A 500 -36.20 -10.74 -30.96
N ASP A 501 -36.15 -12.08 -31.02
CA ASP A 501 -35.58 -12.91 -29.96
C ASP A 501 -34.11 -13.25 -30.26
N PHE A 502 -33.27 -13.05 -29.25
CA PHE A 502 -31.83 -13.28 -29.30
C PHE A 502 -31.34 -14.15 -28.15
N GLU A 503 -30.35 -15.01 -28.44
CA GLU A 503 -29.51 -15.69 -27.46
C GLU A 503 -28.11 -15.05 -27.45
N LEU A 504 -27.57 -14.73 -26.26
CA LEU A 504 -26.18 -14.33 -26.07
C LEU A 504 -25.33 -15.55 -25.71
N TRP A 505 -24.21 -15.73 -26.40
CA TRP A 505 -23.27 -16.84 -26.22
C TRP A 505 -21.85 -16.33 -26.00
N ARG A 506 -21.06 -17.03 -25.18
CA ARG A 506 -19.64 -16.79 -24.92
C ARG A 506 -18.79 -17.89 -25.54
N GLU A 507 -17.78 -17.51 -26.33
CA GLU A 507 -16.77 -18.44 -26.84
C GLU A 507 -15.97 -19.03 -25.67
N THR A 508 -16.11 -20.32 -25.40
CA THR A 508 -15.45 -21.02 -24.28
C THR A 508 -14.63 -22.22 -24.69
N ASN A 509 -14.68 -22.58 -25.97
CA ASN A 509 -13.98 -23.74 -26.53
C ASN A 509 -12.70 -23.39 -27.34
N ASN A 510 -12.34 -22.10 -27.41
CA ASN A 510 -11.22 -21.55 -28.20
C ASN A 510 -11.28 -21.89 -29.71
N THR A 511 -12.48 -22.09 -30.25
CA THR A 511 -12.71 -22.33 -31.68
C THR A 511 -13.44 -21.12 -32.27
N PRO A 512 -12.86 -20.41 -33.25
CA PRO A 512 -13.48 -19.19 -33.78
C PRO A 512 -14.88 -19.41 -34.35
N GLY A 513 -15.81 -18.54 -33.96
CA GLY A 513 -17.22 -18.57 -34.37
C GLY A 513 -18.11 -19.17 -33.29
N LEU A 514 -19.43 -19.08 -33.46
CA LEU A 514 -20.38 -19.67 -32.50
C LEU A 514 -20.57 -21.18 -32.76
N GLN A 515 -20.41 -22.02 -31.72
CA GLN A 515 -20.80 -23.43 -31.73
C GLN A 515 -21.84 -23.73 -30.64
N THR A 516 -23.11 -23.80 -31.02
CA THR A 516 -24.22 -24.09 -30.09
C THR A 516 -24.42 -25.58 -29.80
N ILE A 517 -23.79 -26.47 -30.56
CA ILE A 517 -23.89 -27.94 -30.43
C ILE A 517 -22.54 -28.63 -30.68
N GLY A 518 -22.34 -29.84 -30.17
CA GLY A 518 -21.17 -30.68 -30.46
C GLY A 518 -20.39 -31.10 -29.20
N ILE A 519 -19.13 -31.54 -29.40
CA ILE A 519 -18.20 -31.82 -28.30
C ILE A 519 -17.60 -30.47 -27.89
N ASN A 520 -17.90 -30.03 -26.66
CA ASN A 520 -17.48 -28.73 -26.11
C ASN A 520 -18.13 -27.51 -26.82
N PRO A 521 -19.47 -27.38 -26.79
CA PRO A 521 -20.16 -26.19 -27.30
C PRO A 521 -19.79 -24.96 -26.47
N ASP A 522 -20.00 -23.78 -27.05
CA ASP A 522 -19.89 -22.51 -26.37
C ASP A 522 -20.92 -22.37 -25.24
N THR A 523 -20.69 -21.41 -24.34
CA THR A 523 -21.54 -21.24 -23.17
C THR A 523 -22.67 -20.26 -23.47
N HIS A 524 -23.92 -20.70 -23.33
CA HIS A 524 -25.09 -19.83 -23.33
C HIS A 524 -25.05 -18.91 -22.10
N VAL A 525 -25.28 -17.61 -22.32
CA VAL A 525 -25.22 -16.57 -21.28
C VAL A 525 -26.63 -16.14 -20.88
N SER A 526 -27.43 -15.71 -21.85
CA SER A 526 -28.79 -15.17 -21.62
C SER A 526 -29.63 -15.12 -22.88
N ASP A 527 -30.93 -14.89 -22.70
CA ASP A 527 -31.91 -14.69 -23.77
C ASP A 527 -32.52 -13.28 -23.65
N CYS A 528 -32.87 -12.65 -24.78
CA CYS A 528 -33.49 -11.34 -24.80
C CYS A 528 -34.42 -11.13 -26.00
N THR A 529 -35.60 -10.55 -25.76
CA THR A 529 -36.49 -10.03 -26.80
C THR A 529 -36.28 -8.51 -26.93
N THR A 530 -36.05 -8.00 -28.15
CA THR A 530 -35.74 -6.58 -28.32
C THR A 530 -36.90 -5.68 -27.88
N PRO A 531 -36.67 -4.66 -27.03
CA PRO A 531 -37.69 -3.69 -26.64
C PRO A 531 -37.91 -2.64 -27.74
N ALA A 532 -38.79 -1.65 -27.48
CA ALA A 532 -39.12 -0.57 -28.42
C ALA A 532 -37.93 0.23 -28.97
N ASN A 533 -36.80 0.27 -28.24
CA ASN A 533 -35.57 0.93 -28.68
C ASN A 533 -34.66 0.03 -29.53
N GLY A 534 -35.04 -1.23 -29.77
CA GLY A 534 -34.29 -2.20 -30.55
C GLY A 534 -33.01 -2.73 -29.90
N VAL A 535 -32.73 -2.43 -28.61
CA VAL A 535 -31.46 -2.82 -27.97
C VAL A 535 -31.68 -3.91 -26.91
N CYS A 536 -31.02 -5.04 -27.11
CA CYS A 536 -30.77 -6.04 -26.07
C CYS A 536 -29.36 -5.86 -25.50
N SER A 537 -29.20 -5.98 -24.18
CA SER A 537 -27.90 -5.95 -23.51
C SER A 537 -27.82 -6.95 -22.36
N ASP A 538 -26.61 -7.39 -22.06
CA ASP A 538 -26.29 -8.12 -20.82
C ASP A 538 -24.92 -7.69 -20.28
N THR A 539 -24.72 -7.77 -18.97
CA THR A 539 -23.47 -7.37 -18.30
C THR A 539 -22.68 -8.62 -17.94
N THR A 540 -21.45 -8.73 -18.45
CA THR A 540 -20.63 -9.94 -18.34
C THR A 540 -19.14 -9.62 -18.18
N THR A 541 -18.34 -10.61 -17.81
CA THR A 541 -16.87 -10.51 -17.69
C THR A 541 -16.18 -10.44 -19.06
N PRO A 542 -14.94 -9.93 -19.17
CA PRO A 542 -14.14 -9.97 -20.40
C PRO A 542 -14.14 -11.34 -21.10
N GLY A 543 -14.30 -11.33 -22.42
CA GLY A 543 -14.47 -12.53 -23.23
C GLY A 543 -14.90 -12.19 -24.66
N THR A 544 -15.02 -13.23 -25.48
CA THR A 544 -15.55 -13.13 -26.85
C THR A 544 -16.98 -13.64 -26.88
N TYR A 545 -17.88 -12.86 -27.47
CA TYR A 545 -19.32 -13.10 -27.45
C TYR A 545 -19.95 -13.07 -28.84
N TYR A 546 -21.10 -13.72 -28.96
CA TYR A 546 -21.94 -13.75 -30.15
C TYR A 546 -23.40 -13.60 -29.76
N TRP A 547 -24.13 -12.76 -30.49
CA TRP A 547 -25.58 -12.73 -30.45
C TRP A 547 -26.13 -13.61 -31.57
N ARG A 548 -27.14 -14.43 -31.29
CA ARG A 548 -27.82 -15.25 -32.29
C ARG A 548 -29.32 -14.93 -32.29
N GLU A 549 -29.84 -14.45 -33.41
CA GLU A 549 -31.27 -14.18 -33.56
C GLU A 549 -32.01 -15.51 -33.80
N THR A 550 -32.90 -15.87 -32.90
CA THR A 550 -33.68 -17.11 -32.96
C THR A 550 -35.06 -16.91 -33.57
N GLU A 551 -35.61 -15.71 -33.45
CA GLU A 551 -36.92 -15.33 -34.01
C GLU A 551 -36.88 -13.87 -34.47
N ALA A 552 -37.33 -13.62 -35.70
CA ALA A 552 -37.43 -12.28 -36.26
C ALA A 552 -38.69 -11.55 -35.76
N PRO A 553 -38.70 -10.20 -35.73
CA PRO A 553 -39.91 -9.43 -35.45
C PRO A 553 -41.05 -9.75 -36.43
N ASP A 554 -42.29 -9.55 -35.99
CA ASP A 554 -43.48 -9.69 -36.83
C ASP A 554 -43.36 -8.88 -38.14
N GLY A 555 -43.56 -9.56 -39.28
CA GLY A 555 -43.48 -8.94 -40.60
C GLY A 555 -42.07 -8.80 -41.18
N TYR A 556 -41.06 -9.41 -40.54
CA TYR A 556 -39.68 -9.45 -41.02
C TYR A 556 -39.20 -10.88 -41.26
N GLU A 557 -38.21 -11.03 -42.14
CA GLU A 557 -37.54 -12.30 -42.38
C GLU A 557 -36.38 -12.51 -41.38
N LEU A 558 -36.22 -13.75 -40.89
CA LEU A 558 -35.06 -14.15 -40.08
C LEU A 558 -33.81 -14.16 -40.97
N PRO A 559 -32.73 -13.44 -40.60
CA PRO A 559 -31.54 -13.35 -41.44
C PRO A 559 -30.80 -14.69 -41.51
N ASP A 560 -30.14 -14.96 -42.65
CA ASP A 560 -29.20 -16.07 -42.82
C ASP A 560 -27.86 -15.51 -43.36
N PRO A 561 -26.78 -15.45 -42.56
CA PRO A 561 -26.65 -16.02 -41.22
C PRO A 561 -27.34 -15.19 -40.12
N ASN A 562 -27.85 -15.87 -39.09
CA ASN A 562 -28.49 -15.27 -37.91
C ASN A 562 -27.55 -15.08 -36.70
N VAL A 563 -26.24 -15.01 -36.92
CA VAL A 563 -25.23 -14.87 -35.86
C VAL A 563 -24.43 -13.59 -36.06
N PHE A 564 -24.27 -12.81 -35.00
CA PHE A 564 -23.66 -11.48 -34.99
C PHE A 564 -22.51 -11.43 -33.99
N GLY A 565 -21.29 -11.18 -34.48
CA GLY A 565 -20.06 -11.16 -33.70
C GLY A 565 -18.83 -11.51 -34.56
N PRO A 566 -17.65 -11.73 -33.95
CA PRO A 566 -17.38 -11.70 -32.52
C PRO A 566 -17.44 -10.30 -31.91
N LEU A 567 -17.97 -10.20 -30.69
CA LEU A 567 -17.83 -9.04 -29.82
C LEU A 567 -16.76 -9.34 -28.76
N VAL A 568 -15.65 -8.61 -28.78
CA VAL A 568 -14.53 -8.83 -27.84
C VAL A 568 -14.58 -7.80 -26.72
N LEU A 569 -15.05 -8.23 -25.55
CA LEU A 569 -15.04 -7.45 -24.33
C LEU A 569 -13.70 -7.66 -23.60
N THR A 570 -12.96 -6.59 -23.37
CA THR A 570 -11.69 -6.57 -22.62
C THR A 570 -11.82 -5.70 -21.39
N GLU A 571 -10.83 -5.73 -20.48
CA GLU A 571 -10.80 -4.79 -19.35
C GLU A 571 -10.76 -3.34 -19.83
N ASP A 572 -9.99 -3.05 -20.88
CA ASP A 572 -9.83 -1.69 -21.45
C ASP A 572 -11.12 -1.08 -22.00
N ASN A 573 -12.08 -1.91 -22.44
CA ASN A 573 -13.33 -1.44 -23.04
C ASN A 573 -14.57 -1.78 -22.20
N ALA A 574 -14.39 -2.36 -21.00
CA ALA A 574 -15.48 -2.80 -20.14
C ALA A 574 -16.46 -1.65 -19.79
N ASP A 575 -15.94 -0.47 -19.48
CA ASP A 575 -16.74 0.72 -19.15
C ASP A 575 -17.61 1.22 -20.32
N GLN A 576 -17.16 1.02 -21.56
CA GLN A 576 -17.90 1.41 -22.77
C GLN A 576 -18.86 0.29 -23.19
N GLY A 577 -18.48 -0.96 -22.93
CA GLY A 577 -19.10 -2.15 -23.47
C GLY A 577 -18.86 -2.29 -24.98
N VAL A 578 -19.47 -3.31 -25.56
CA VAL A 578 -19.38 -3.65 -26.99
C VAL A 578 -20.77 -3.78 -27.58
N GLN A 579 -20.93 -3.41 -28.86
CA GLN A 579 -22.21 -3.47 -29.56
C GLN A 579 -22.03 -3.96 -31.00
N VAL A 580 -22.99 -4.73 -31.48
CA VAL A 580 -23.14 -5.12 -32.88
C VAL A 580 -24.53 -4.73 -33.39
N GLU A 581 -24.65 -4.46 -34.68
CA GLU A 581 -25.94 -4.20 -35.34
C GLU A 581 -26.46 -5.47 -36.01
N ALA A 582 -27.76 -5.74 -35.87
CA ALA A 582 -28.48 -6.86 -36.48
C ALA A 582 -29.66 -6.34 -37.32
N VAL A 583 -29.66 -6.64 -38.62
CA VAL A 583 -30.56 -5.99 -39.60
C VAL A 583 -31.52 -7.00 -40.22
N ASN A 584 -32.83 -6.69 -40.28
CA ASN A 584 -33.83 -7.56 -40.94
C ASN A 584 -34.54 -6.81 -42.07
N SER A 585 -34.92 -7.56 -43.09
CA SER A 585 -35.74 -7.10 -44.21
C SER A 585 -37.21 -7.43 -43.97
N LYS A 586 -38.12 -6.56 -44.41
CA LYS A 586 -39.56 -6.82 -44.35
C LYS A 586 -39.95 -7.99 -45.27
N THR A 587 -40.89 -8.80 -44.81
CA THR A 587 -41.53 -9.83 -45.61
C THR A 587 -42.36 -9.17 -46.73
N PRO A 588 -42.13 -9.48 -48.01
CA PRO A 588 -42.92 -8.90 -49.11
C PRO A 588 -44.40 -9.26 -49.01
N VAL A 589 -45.29 -8.26 -49.08
CA VAL A 589 -46.75 -8.48 -49.18
C VAL A 589 -47.15 -8.44 -50.66
N PRO A 590 -47.73 -9.51 -51.24
CA PRO A 590 -48.21 -9.48 -52.63
C PRO A 590 -49.39 -8.50 -52.79
N PRO A 591 -49.55 -7.86 -53.96
CA PRO A 591 -50.64 -6.91 -54.20
C PRO A 591 -52.01 -7.61 -54.19
N VAL A 592 -53.02 -6.91 -53.66
CA VAL A 592 -54.43 -7.36 -53.69
C VAL A 592 -54.98 -7.17 -55.11
N THR A 593 -55.57 -8.23 -55.67
CA THR A 593 -56.28 -8.25 -56.96
C THR A 593 -57.72 -8.73 -56.77
N GLY A 594 -58.62 -8.34 -57.66
CA GLY A 594 -60.01 -8.81 -57.68
C GLY A 594 -60.43 -9.37 -59.04
N SER A 595 -61.72 -9.65 -59.23
CA SER A 595 -62.28 -10.14 -60.49
C SER A 595 -63.54 -9.38 -60.90
N LEU A 596 -63.90 -9.44 -62.18
CA LEU A 596 -65.16 -8.92 -62.72
C LEU A 596 -65.85 -10.01 -63.54
N THR A 597 -67.07 -10.39 -63.16
CA THR A 597 -67.91 -11.35 -63.87
C THR A 597 -69.10 -10.65 -64.51
N LEU A 598 -69.31 -10.89 -65.79
CA LEU A 598 -70.44 -10.43 -66.57
C LEU A 598 -71.48 -11.54 -66.68
N ASP A 599 -72.72 -11.25 -66.28
CA ASP A 599 -73.92 -12.05 -66.52
C ASP A 599 -74.74 -11.45 -67.68
N LYS A 600 -74.75 -12.14 -68.82
CA LYS A 600 -75.43 -11.68 -70.02
C LYS A 600 -76.75 -12.41 -70.24
N THR A 601 -77.83 -11.65 -70.43
CA THR A 601 -79.17 -12.22 -70.62
C THR A 601 -79.91 -11.66 -71.85
N ASP A 602 -80.97 -12.35 -72.23
CA ASP A 602 -81.99 -11.87 -73.15
C ASP A 602 -82.94 -10.89 -72.45
N ALA A 603 -83.06 -9.67 -72.96
CA ALA A 603 -83.82 -8.59 -72.32
C ALA A 603 -85.34 -8.89 -72.17
N LYS A 604 -85.88 -9.81 -72.97
CA LYS A 604 -87.31 -10.13 -72.97
C LYS A 604 -87.66 -11.26 -72.00
N ASN A 605 -86.87 -12.32 -71.97
CA ASN A 605 -87.20 -13.52 -71.17
C ASN A 605 -86.23 -13.79 -70.02
N GLY A 606 -85.16 -12.99 -69.88
CA GLY A 606 -84.16 -13.12 -68.81
C GLY A 606 -83.34 -14.40 -68.88
N GLN A 607 -83.38 -15.15 -70.00
CA GLN A 607 -82.56 -16.34 -70.15
C GLN A 607 -81.10 -15.96 -70.43
N PRO A 608 -80.14 -16.78 -69.97
CA PRO A 608 -78.73 -16.67 -70.35
C PRO A 608 -78.50 -16.49 -71.85
N LEU A 609 -77.54 -15.62 -72.19
CA LEU A 609 -77.20 -15.29 -73.57
C LEU A 609 -75.76 -15.69 -73.91
N PRO A 610 -75.53 -16.90 -74.44
CA PRO A 610 -74.22 -17.33 -74.94
C PRO A 610 -73.80 -16.59 -76.22
N GLY A 611 -72.49 -16.35 -76.35
CA GLY A 611 -71.85 -15.89 -77.58
C GLY A 611 -71.79 -14.37 -77.80
N ALA A 612 -72.06 -13.57 -76.78
CA ALA A 612 -71.77 -12.13 -76.79
C ALA A 612 -70.30 -11.90 -76.43
N VAL A 613 -69.61 -10.98 -77.11
CA VAL A 613 -68.16 -10.76 -76.92
C VAL A 613 -67.89 -9.36 -76.38
N PHE A 614 -67.08 -9.29 -75.32
CA PHE A 614 -66.74 -8.07 -74.60
C PHE A 614 -65.24 -7.82 -74.52
N GLU A 615 -64.84 -6.56 -74.66
CA GLU A 615 -63.53 -6.06 -74.22
C GLU A 615 -63.66 -5.48 -72.81
N LEU A 616 -62.63 -5.65 -71.99
CA LEU A 616 -62.49 -4.97 -70.70
C LEU A 616 -61.41 -3.90 -70.81
N TRP A 617 -61.78 -2.67 -70.44
CA TRP A 617 -60.88 -1.52 -70.44
C TRP A 617 -60.75 -0.98 -69.03
N ARG A 618 -59.54 -0.61 -68.60
CA ARG A 618 -59.27 0.05 -67.33
C ARG A 618 -59.18 1.54 -67.54
N GLU A 619 -59.92 2.30 -66.74
CA GLU A 619 -59.80 3.75 -66.68
C GLU A 619 -58.35 4.10 -66.31
N SER A 620 -57.67 4.87 -67.17
CA SER A 620 -56.26 5.19 -66.97
C SER A 620 -55.87 6.63 -67.31
N ASN A 621 -56.82 7.48 -67.67
CA ASN A 621 -56.57 8.87 -68.08
C ASN A 621 -57.36 9.92 -67.28
N ASP A 622 -58.15 9.49 -66.29
CA ASP A 622 -59.01 10.30 -65.42
C ASP A 622 -60.08 11.13 -66.19
N VAL A 623 -60.46 10.70 -67.40
CA VAL A 623 -61.51 11.34 -68.22
C VAL A 623 -62.78 10.50 -68.19
N PRO A 624 -63.92 11.02 -67.68
CA PRO A 624 -65.13 10.22 -67.55
C PRO A 624 -65.63 9.57 -68.85
N GLY A 625 -65.68 8.24 -68.83
CA GLY A 625 -66.23 7.40 -69.89
C GLY A 625 -65.18 6.91 -70.89
N LEU A 626 -65.34 5.67 -71.36
CA LEU A 626 -64.34 4.96 -72.15
C LEU A 626 -63.81 5.75 -73.37
N GLN A 627 -62.51 6.03 -73.37
CA GLN A 627 -61.74 6.59 -74.48
C GLN A 627 -60.90 5.50 -75.18
N THR A 628 -61.41 4.94 -76.29
CA THR A 628 -60.67 3.90 -77.05
C THR A 628 -59.70 4.46 -78.10
N THR A 629 -59.71 5.79 -78.32
CA THR A 629 -58.84 6.47 -79.30
C THR A 629 -58.50 7.87 -78.79
N GLY A 630 -57.31 8.40 -79.12
CA GLY A 630 -56.91 9.74 -78.70
C GLY A 630 -55.41 9.81 -78.43
N GLY A 631 -54.95 10.93 -77.87
CA GLY A 631 -53.56 11.07 -77.41
C GLY A 631 -53.25 10.31 -76.12
N ASP A 632 -54.29 9.95 -75.37
CA ASP A 632 -54.20 9.26 -74.08
C ASP A 632 -55.44 8.36 -73.87
N PRO A 633 -55.60 7.26 -74.63
CA PRO A 633 -56.72 6.36 -74.49
C PRO A 633 -56.64 5.54 -73.19
N ASP A 634 -57.77 5.01 -72.75
CA ASP A 634 -57.81 4.04 -71.64
C ASP A 634 -57.04 2.76 -71.96
N THR A 635 -56.65 2.03 -70.93
CA THR A 635 -55.84 0.82 -71.09
C THR A 635 -56.73 -0.39 -71.37
N LEU A 636 -56.51 -1.08 -72.50
CA LEU A 636 -57.18 -2.36 -72.75
C LEU A 636 -56.66 -3.40 -71.76
N ALA A 637 -57.49 -3.79 -70.78
CA ALA A 637 -57.16 -4.77 -69.76
C ALA A 637 -57.31 -6.20 -70.30
N ASP A 638 -58.35 -6.47 -71.09
CA ASP A 638 -58.54 -7.72 -71.81
C ASP A 638 -59.27 -7.50 -73.14
N ALA A 639 -58.80 -8.15 -74.20
CA ALA A 639 -59.20 -7.91 -75.58
C ALA A 639 -60.40 -8.75 -76.07
N GLY A 640 -60.97 -9.65 -75.28
CA GLY A 640 -62.11 -10.41 -75.76
C GLY A 640 -62.51 -11.60 -74.90
N CYS A 641 -63.60 -11.44 -74.16
CA CYS A 641 -64.26 -12.51 -73.43
C CYS A 641 -65.65 -12.77 -74.02
N SER A 642 -65.92 -14.04 -74.36
CA SER A 642 -67.21 -14.47 -74.93
C SER A 642 -68.05 -15.11 -73.85
N THR A 643 -69.33 -14.72 -73.77
CA THR A 643 -70.26 -15.32 -72.82
C THR A 643 -70.50 -16.79 -73.12
N ASP A 644 -70.45 -17.62 -72.09
CA ASP A 644 -70.61 -19.08 -72.17
C ASP A 644 -72.10 -19.51 -72.20
N GLU A 645 -72.37 -20.82 -72.10
CA GLU A 645 -73.73 -21.38 -72.12
C GLU A 645 -74.63 -20.85 -70.99
N ASP A 646 -74.03 -20.44 -69.86
CA ASP A 646 -74.71 -19.82 -68.72
C ASP A 646 -74.78 -18.29 -68.86
N GLY A 647 -74.31 -17.75 -69.99
CA GLY A 647 -74.32 -16.32 -70.28
C GLY A 647 -73.19 -15.58 -69.59
N GLN A 648 -72.19 -16.28 -69.03
CA GLN A 648 -71.18 -15.70 -68.15
C GLN A 648 -69.83 -15.49 -68.84
N CYS A 649 -69.09 -14.52 -68.34
CA CYS A 649 -67.72 -14.22 -68.76
C CYS A 649 -66.99 -13.54 -67.59
N THR A 650 -65.80 -14.02 -67.22
CA THR A 650 -65.05 -13.53 -66.04
C THR A 650 -63.65 -13.05 -66.42
N PHE A 651 -63.22 -11.97 -65.76
CA PHE A 651 -61.86 -11.41 -65.81
C PHE A 651 -61.26 -11.48 -64.41
N ASP A 652 -60.15 -12.21 -64.25
CA ASP A 652 -59.47 -12.44 -62.96
C ASP A 652 -58.20 -11.58 -62.82
N ASP A 653 -57.62 -11.58 -61.61
CA ASP A 653 -56.35 -10.91 -61.27
C ASP A 653 -56.30 -9.41 -61.63
N LEU A 654 -57.45 -8.74 -61.57
CA LEU A 654 -57.57 -7.32 -61.87
C LEU A 654 -56.98 -6.49 -60.72
N PRO A 655 -56.03 -5.57 -61.00
CA PRO A 655 -55.63 -4.55 -60.03
C PRO A 655 -56.84 -3.73 -59.58
N LEU A 656 -56.80 -3.21 -58.36
CA LEU A 656 -57.84 -2.28 -57.89
C LEU A 656 -57.95 -1.07 -58.84
N GLY A 657 -59.19 -0.65 -59.12
CA GLY A 657 -59.48 0.47 -60.03
C GLY A 657 -60.82 0.35 -60.76
N GLU A 658 -61.08 1.32 -61.64
CA GLU A 658 -62.31 1.41 -62.43
C GLU A 658 -62.16 0.79 -63.82
N TYR A 659 -63.21 0.09 -64.25
CA TYR A 659 -63.23 -0.66 -65.51
C TYR A 659 -64.51 -0.41 -66.33
N TYR A 660 -64.38 -0.51 -67.66
CA TYR A 660 -65.47 -0.42 -68.62
C TYR A 660 -65.56 -1.73 -69.43
N LEU A 661 -66.79 -2.21 -69.59
CA LEU A 661 -67.11 -3.30 -70.52
C LEU A 661 -67.60 -2.72 -71.84
N ARG A 662 -67.00 -3.15 -72.96
CA ARG A 662 -67.45 -2.78 -74.29
C ARG A 662 -67.89 -4.02 -75.07
N GLU A 663 -69.17 -4.11 -75.38
CA GLU A 663 -69.72 -5.18 -76.22
C GLU A 663 -69.31 -4.94 -77.67
N ILE A 664 -68.55 -5.88 -78.25
CA ILE A 664 -68.03 -5.79 -79.61
C ILE A 664 -68.73 -6.72 -80.60
N ALA A 665 -69.44 -7.75 -80.10
CA ALA A 665 -70.24 -8.64 -80.93
C ALA A 665 -71.42 -9.25 -80.15
N VAL A 666 -72.52 -9.51 -80.86
CA VAL A 666 -73.72 -10.17 -80.33
C VAL A 666 -74.02 -11.47 -81.09
N PRO A 667 -74.68 -12.47 -80.45
CA PRO A 667 -75.09 -13.70 -81.10
C PRO A 667 -76.23 -13.49 -82.12
N GLU A 668 -76.44 -14.47 -83.01
CA GLU A 668 -77.46 -14.40 -84.06
C GLU A 668 -78.87 -14.19 -83.47
N GLY A 669 -79.61 -13.22 -84.03
CA GLY A 669 -80.97 -12.88 -83.60
C GLY A 669 -81.05 -11.78 -82.54
N TYR A 670 -79.91 -11.24 -82.10
CA TYR A 670 -79.80 -10.10 -81.18
C TYR A 670 -79.22 -8.87 -81.87
N VAL A 671 -79.46 -7.70 -81.30
CA VAL A 671 -78.98 -6.41 -81.80
C VAL A 671 -77.93 -5.87 -80.84
N LEU A 672 -76.78 -5.43 -81.38
CA LEU A 672 -75.77 -4.71 -80.59
C LEU A 672 -76.37 -3.40 -80.07
N PRO A 673 -76.26 -3.10 -78.75
CA PRO A 673 -76.80 -1.87 -78.18
C PRO A 673 -76.25 -0.62 -78.88
N ALA A 674 -77.09 0.42 -79.01
CA ALA A 674 -76.67 1.69 -79.59
C ALA A 674 -75.54 2.36 -78.80
N ASN A 675 -75.46 2.09 -77.49
CA ASN A 675 -74.31 2.39 -76.66
C ASN A 675 -73.72 1.06 -76.15
N PRO A 676 -72.62 0.55 -76.74
CA PRO A 676 -72.05 -0.74 -76.38
C PRO A 676 -71.17 -0.70 -75.12
N VAL A 677 -70.98 0.47 -74.50
CA VAL A 677 -70.11 0.65 -73.33
C VAL A 677 -70.94 0.70 -72.05
N SER A 678 -70.55 -0.09 -71.05
CA SER A 678 -71.11 -0.12 -69.70
C SER A 678 -70.01 0.08 -68.66
N GLY A 679 -70.32 0.80 -67.58
CA GLY A 679 -69.39 1.15 -66.50
C GLY A 679 -69.39 2.65 -66.16
N PRO A 680 -68.47 3.12 -65.30
CA PRO A 680 -67.38 2.34 -64.73
C PRO A 680 -67.86 1.32 -63.68
N PHE A 681 -67.13 0.22 -63.56
CA PHE A 681 -67.26 -0.79 -62.51
C PHE A 681 -65.98 -0.77 -61.67
N GLU A 682 -66.10 -0.66 -60.36
CA GLU A 682 -64.96 -0.46 -59.48
C GLU A 682 -64.59 -1.76 -58.77
N VAL A 683 -63.34 -2.21 -58.98
CA VAL A 683 -62.73 -3.29 -58.20
C VAL A 683 -61.98 -2.63 -57.03
N THR A 684 -62.46 -2.86 -55.81
CA THR A 684 -61.94 -2.30 -54.57
C THR A 684 -61.43 -3.42 -53.65
N GLU A 685 -60.70 -3.06 -52.60
CA GLU A 685 -60.27 -4.05 -51.60
C GLU A 685 -61.47 -4.79 -50.98
N GLU A 686 -62.59 -4.09 -50.74
CA GLU A 686 -63.82 -4.63 -50.14
C GLU A 686 -64.49 -5.71 -51.01
N ASN A 687 -64.45 -5.57 -52.34
CA ASN A 687 -65.07 -6.53 -53.25
C ASN A 687 -64.05 -7.45 -53.94
N SER A 688 -62.76 -7.35 -53.63
CA SER A 688 -61.70 -8.10 -54.29
C SER A 688 -61.83 -9.63 -54.12
N GLU A 689 -62.29 -10.11 -52.96
CA GLU A 689 -62.50 -11.54 -52.70
C GLU A 689 -63.76 -12.10 -53.38
N GLU A 690 -64.85 -11.32 -53.43
CA GLU A 690 -66.14 -11.76 -54.00
C GLU A 690 -66.23 -11.52 -55.52
N GLY A 691 -65.46 -10.56 -56.03
CA GLY A 691 -65.54 -10.09 -57.40
C GLY A 691 -66.72 -9.14 -57.66
N VAL A 692 -66.65 -8.39 -58.76
CA VAL A 692 -67.73 -7.50 -59.22
C VAL A 692 -68.60 -8.25 -60.21
N THR A 693 -69.90 -8.41 -59.91
CA THR A 693 -70.85 -9.00 -60.87
C THR A 693 -71.63 -7.90 -61.61
N VAL A 694 -71.65 -7.97 -62.94
CA VAL A 694 -72.31 -7.01 -63.82
C VAL A 694 -73.37 -7.73 -64.64
N GLU A 695 -74.63 -7.28 -64.58
CA GLU A 695 -75.71 -7.84 -65.40
C GLU A 695 -76.00 -6.95 -66.62
N LEU A 696 -75.91 -7.49 -67.83
CA LEU A 696 -76.26 -6.79 -69.08
C LEU A 696 -77.21 -7.61 -69.95
N ALA A 697 -78.14 -6.96 -70.65
CA ALA A 697 -79.15 -7.64 -71.47
C ALA A 697 -79.20 -7.12 -72.91
N ASN A 698 -79.49 -8.00 -73.89
CA ASN A 698 -79.68 -7.61 -75.29
C ASN A 698 -81.12 -7.85 -75.76
N ASP A 699 -81.60 -6.94 -76.59
CA ASP A 699 -82.88 -7.08 -77.27
C ASP A 699 -82.76 -8.01 -78.49
N ARG A 700 -83.81 -8.80 -78.74
CA ARG A 700 -83.96 -9.57 -79.98
C ARG A 700 -84.31 -8.64 -81.14
N GLY A 701 -83.76 -8.88 -82.33
CA GLY A 701 -84.10 -8.13 -83.54
C GLY A 701 -83.86 -8.93 -84.82
N GLU A 702 -84.42 -8.47 -85.95
CA GLU A 702 -84.08 -9.09 -87.24
C GLU A 702 -82.62 -8.77 -87.60
N PRO A 703 -81.86 -9.74 -88.14
CA PRO A 703 -80.49 -9.51 -88.57
C PRO A 703 -80.48 -8.40 -89.63
N CYS A 704 -79.54 -7.46 -89.52
CA CYS A 704 -79.35 -6.39 -90.49
C CYS A 704 -79.30 -6.96 -91.93
N LYS A 705 -80.33 -6.70 -92.74
CA LYS A 705 -80.38 -7.06 -94.17
C LYS A 705 -80.02 -5.83 -95.01
N GLY A 706 -78.83 -5.80 -95.59
CA GLY A 706 -78.45 -4.75 -96.54
C GLY A 706 -76.93 -4.55 -96.66
N LYS A 707 -76.51 -3.88 -97.74
CA LYS A 707 -75.10 -3.75 -98.18
C LYS A 707 -74.18 -2.92 -97.27
N ASP A 708 -74.67 -2.41 -96.15
CA ASP A 708 -73.95 -1.50 -95.26
C ASP A 708 -73.34 -2.19 -94.01
N CYS A 709 -73.41 -3.52 -93.89
CA CYS A 709 -72.76 -4.29 -92.81
C CYS A 709 -71.37 -4.84 -93.17
N LYS A 710 -70.73 -4.35 -94.24
CA LYS A 710 -69.38 -4.83 -94.66
C LYS A 710 -68.24 -3.84 -94.44
N ASP A 711 -68.49 -2.65 -93.91
CA ASP A 711 -67.41 -1.65 -93.76
C ASP A 711 -66.80 -1.54 -92.35
N ASP A 712 -67.35 -2.17 -91.31
CA ASP A 712 -66.81 -2.03 -89.93
C ASP A 712 -65.97 -3.21 -89.41
N MET A 713 -65.85 -4.32 -90.17
CA MET A 713 -64.94 -5.43 -89.80
C MET A 713 -63.58 -5.41 -90.50
N HIS A 714 -63.22 -4.35 -91.25
CA HIS A 714 -61.92 -4.25 -91.95
C HIS A 714 -61.09 -3.00 -91.62
N LYS A 715 -61.44 -2.24 -90.57
CA LYS A 715 -60.60 -1.14 -90.06
C LYS A 715 -59.90 -1.38 -88.71
N ALA A 716 -60.12 -2.51 -88.05
CA ALA A 716 -59.45 -2.87 -86.80
C ALA A 716 -58.18 -3.73 -87.00
N ALA A 717 -57.51 -3.64 -88.16
CA ALA A 717 -56.27 -4.37 -88.42
C ALA A 717 -55.11 -3.52 -89.00
N ARG A 718 -55.26 -2.20 -89.11
CA ARG A 718 -54.17 -1.24 -89.35
C ARG A 718 -54.54 0.15 -88.83
N GLY A 719 -53.97 0.50 -87.68
CA GLY A 719 -54.04 1.81 -87.02
C GLY A 719 -53.40 1.70 -85.66
#